data_AF-A0AAW3JYY4-F1
#
_entry.id   AF-A0AAW3JYY4-F1
#
_cell.length_a   1.000
_cell.length_b   1.000
_cell.length_c   1.000
_cell.angle_alpha   90.00
_cell.angle_beta   90.00
_cell.angle_gamma   90.00
#
_symmetry.space_group_name_H-M   'P 1'
#
loop_
_entity.id
_entity.type
_entity.pdbx_description
1 polymer ?
#
loop_
_entity_poly.entity_id
_entity_poly.type
_entity_poly.pdbx_seq_one_letter_code
_entity_poly.pdbx_strand_id
1 'polypeptide(L)'
;MISSSNPIKKKILVIDDEINGLSSEAASQLFNDLFAELNDPTSLILEEINNIIEKDFSHFNLEENPHTSTNFLRNILLNSNFFEKASDELQSLLTPLKQKNSLFFQFKEIIKKSFPSPEYEITFLEHSNESFSLDISSFSLIILDWYLDERTTNESYIKENLSIIKDLPPIILLTSYTKINTPEERSRFYNTTKISGAGLVTLTKNKLISENFDSFGLSTISSILMKQRSISNEIRMYINDWEKALENAKKRTLDTLWQLDTYIFKSIQEDATIDGQPYHDHFHNFIQKENSWHIEKELDITNSIEGLGSKLEKIDYCNILTHSIDSSSFLLHRNMLNHQSFKGYNHDLSIQSKKKEELKNSILHDIPFGAVLKSGPVNTPLDEVYINITQPCDLSDIVRSPKKSIRSIQLIKMSPEKKSLNQSSIFDTSNYTITDFFINNDYYDLKPLPMSIISLSFEDFYAFSCSHTLNVIGEVRNDVAVGLQQKAVSYLIRPSQQRTQRPSISSAQIFLIKNLPTGGFNAEGNPLFANTFIEYNIPTNISGTEDQNTRKKFIQLVSSDHFELTEWIITNLINQNVHKSDLIDLLSKRNEVKDKVLDQKIGKLSIKFIKIQQDKTPKQIIQELNINKNSECLCILHQAYHL
;
A
#
# COMPACT_ATOMS: atom_id res chain seq x y z
N MET A 1 18.31 6.45 -50.40
CA MET A 1 16.95 5.91 -50.20
C MET A 1 16.84 5.48 -48.76
N ILE A 2 16.20 6.30 -47.94
CA ILE A 2 15.92 5.98 -46.53
C ILE A 2 14.72 5.04 -46.57
N SER A 3 14.92 3.78 -46.17
CA SER A 3 13.83 2.82 -46.02
C SER A 3 12.89 3.33 -44.94
N SER A 4 11.76 3.92 -45.35
CA SER A 4 10.62 4.15 -44.48
C SER A 4 10.06 2.78 -44.07
N SER A 5 10.59 2.20 -43.00
CA SER A 5 9.91 1.12 -42.31
C SER A 5 8.59 1.68 -41.82
N ASN A 6 7.49 1.36 -42.51
CA ASN A 6 6.16 1.62 -41.98
C ASN A 6 6.11 1.02 -40.56
N PRO A 7 5.70 1.78 -39.53
CA PRO A 7 5.58 1.22 -38.19
C PRO A 7 4.67 -0.01 -38.25
N ILE A 8 5.13 -1.11 -37.67
CA ILE A 8 4.35 -2.35 -37.58
C ILE A 8 3.05 -2.01 -36.85
N LYS A 9 1.91 -2.20 -37.53
CA LYS A 9 0.59 -1.94 -36.95
C LYS A 9 0.36 -2.87 -35.77
N LYS A 10 -0.17 -2.33 -34.68
CA LYS A 10 -0.55 -3.12 -33.50
C LYS A 10 -1.90 -3.78 -33.77
N LYS A 11 -1.95 -5.11 -33.66
CA LYS A 11 -3.18 -5.89 -33.86
C LYS A 11 -3.95 -6.05 -32.56
N ILE A 12 -5.24 -5.77 -32.57
CA ILE A 12 -6.16 -5.94 -31.45
C ILE A 12 -7.18 -7.02 -31.83
N LEU A 13 -7.31 -8.04 -30.99
CA LEU A 13 -8.35 -9.06 -31.15
C LEU A 13 -9.51 -8.72 -30.23
N VAL A 14 -10.73 -8.70 -30.75
CA VAL A 14 -11.96 -8.57 -29.96
C VAL A 14 -12.77 -9.82 -30.19
N ILE A 15 -13.00 -10.59 -29.13
CA ILE A 15 -13.93 -11.72 -29.13
C ILE A 15 -15.13 -11.26 -28.31
N ASP A 16 -16.25 -11.09 -28.96
CA ASP A 16 -17.47 -10.58 -28.33
C ASP A 16 -18.63 -11.39 -28.90
N ASP A 17 -19.26 -12.17 -28.01
CA ASP A 17 -20.39 -13.04 -28.34
C ASP A 17 -21.65 -12.24 -28.72
N GLU A 18 -21.63 -10.92 -28.54
CA GLU A 18 -22.70 -9.96 -28.80
C GLU A 18 -22.28 -8.85 -29.82
N ILE A 19 -21.16 -9.03 -30.56
CA ILE A 19 -20.51 -8.02 -31.46
C ILE A 19 -21.43 -7.35 -32.49
N ASN A 20 -22.52 -8.02 -32.84
CA ASN A 20 -23.51 -7.61 -33.84
C ASN A 20 -24.92 -7.44 -33.25
N GLY A 21 -25.05 -7.38 -31.92
CA GLY A 21 -26.30 -7.22 -31.18
C GLY A 21 -26.80 -8.52 -30.53
N LEU A 22 -27.81 -8.41 -29.66
CA LEU A 22 -28.41 -9.51 -28.88
C LEU A 22 -28.64 -10.77 -29.73
N SER A 23 -28.18 -11.92 -29.24
CA SER A 23 -28.53 -13.22 -29.81
C SER A 23 -30.01 -13.55 -29.53
N SER A 24 -30.59 -14.38 -30.38
CA SER A 24 -31.95 -14.91 -30.20
C SER A 24 -32.15 -15.54 -28.82
N GLU A 25 -31.20 -16.39 -28.39
CA GLU A 25 -31.27 -17.09 -27.11
C GLU A 25 -31.18 -16.11 -25.93
N ALA A 26 -30.23 -15.18 -25.94
CA ALA A 26 -30.11 -14.18 -24.89
C ALA A 26 -31.35 -13.27 -24.82
N ALA A 27 -31.88 -12.86 -25.98
CA ALA A 27 -33.09 -12.05 -26.06
C ALA A 27 -34.31 -12.81 -25.49
N SER A 28 -34.43 -14.09 -25.80
CA SER A 28 -35.52 -14.93 -25.27
C SER A 28 -35.50 -15.00 -23.76
N GLN A 29 -34.33 -15.25 -23.15
CA GLN A 29 -34.19 -15.37 -21.69
C GLN A 29 -34.43 -14.06 -20.93
N LEU A 30 -34.01 -12.94 -21.52
CA LEU A 30 -34.13 -11.61 -20.91
C LEU A 30 -35.52 -10.99 -21.09
N PHE A 31 -36.20 -11.33 -22.19
CA PHE A 31 -37.50 -10.79 -22.58
C PHE A 31 -38.51 -11.94 -22.77
N ASN A 32 -38.58 -12.83 -21.77
CA ASN A 32 -39.43 -14.04 -21.81
C ASN A 32 -40.88 -13.70 -22.17
N ASP A 33 -41.42 -12.60 -21.66
CA ASP A 33 -42.81 -12.20 -21.90
C ASP A 33 -43.03 -11.84 -23.38
N LEU A 34 -42.11 -11.09 -23.99
CA LEU A 34 -42.17 -10.76 -25.44
C LEU A 34 -42.04 -12.02 -26.29
N PHE A 35 -41.15 -12.95 -25.92
CA PHE A 35 -40.96 -14.20 -26.66
C PHE A 35 -42.09 -15.20 -26.45
N ALA A 36 -42.79 -15.15 -25.32
CA ALA A 36 -44.00 -15.94 -25.10
C ALA A 36 -45.12 -15.48 -26.04
N GLU A 37 -45.31 -14.17 -26.17
CA GLU A 37 -46.28 -13.57 -27.10
C GLU A 37 -45.93 -13.86 -28.57
N LEU A 38 -44.65 -13.84 -28.95
CA LEU A 38 -44.19 -14.20 -30.31
C LEU A 38 -44.43 -15.67 -30.67
N ASN A 39 -44.53 -16.55 -29.67
CA ASN A 39 -44.78 -17.98 -29.86
C ASN A 39 -46.27 -18.34 -29.72
N ASP A 40 -47.12 -17.40 -29.31
CA ASP A 40 -48.57 -17.60 -29.20
C ASP A 40 -49.27 -17.16 -30.51
N PRO A 41 -49.83 -18.09 -31.30
CA PRO A 41 -50.52 -17.76 -32.55
C PRO A 41 -51.80 -16.94 -32.35
N THR A 42 -52.27 -16.78 -31.11
CA THR A 42 -53.45 -15.97 -30.76
C THR A 42 -53.07 -14.60 -30.16
N SER A 43 -51.78 -14.31 -30.03
CA SER A 43 -51.30 -13.03 -29.51
C SER A 43 -51.66 -11.87 -30.43
N LEU A 44 -52.30 -10.85 -29.84
CA LEU A 44 -52.55 -9.56 -30.51
C LEU A 44 -51.25 -8.84 -30.87
N ILE A 45 -50.18 -9.07 -30.09
CA ILE A 45 -48.85 -8.52 -30.37
C ILE A 45 -48.26 -9.18 -31.62
N LEU A 46 -48.37 -10.51 -31.75
CA LEU A 46 -47.89 -11.22 -32.94
C LEU A 46 -48.65 -10.78 -34.20
N GLU A 47 -49.97 -10.60 -34.11
CA GLU A 47 -50.80 -10.10 -35.20
C GLU A 47 -50.38 -8.68 -35.62
N GLU A 48 -50.13 -7.79 -34.66
CA GLU A 48 -49.62 -6.44 -34.92
C GLU A 48 -48.26 -6.47 -35.63
N ILE A 49 -47.33 -7.28 -35.14
CA ILE A 49 -45.99 -7.45 -35.72
C ILE A 49 -46.07 -7.92 -37.17
N ASN A 50 -46.89 -8.94 -37.46
CA ASN A 50 -47.09 -9.46 -38.82
C ASN A 50 -47.66 -8.40 -39.77
N ASN A 51 -48.65 -7.63 -39.30
CA ASN A 51 -49.24 -6.54 -40.07
C ASN A 51 -48.23 -5.45 -40.45
N ILE A 52 -47.30 -5.12 -39.54
CA ILE A 52 -46.23 -4.15 -39.82
C ILE A 52 -45.23 -4.72 -40.84
N ILE A 53 -44.86 -6.00 -40.70
CA ILE A 53 -43.92 -6.66 -41.62
C ILE A 53 -44.46 -6.74 -43.04
N GLU A 54 -45.71 -7.20 -43.21
CA GLU A 54 -46.33 -7.32 -44.54
C GLU A 54 -46.42 -5.96 -45.26
N LYS A 55 -46.70 -4.88 -44.52
CA LYS A 55 -46.84 -3.55 -45.08
C LYS A 55 -45.51 -2.88 -45.41
N ASP A 56 -44.51 -3.03 -44.54
CA ASP A 56 -43.32 -2.18 -44.55
C ASP A 56 -41.99 -2.92 -44.73
N PHE A 57 -42.02 -4.25 -44.63
CA PHE A 57 -40.85 -5.12 -44.76
C PHE A 57 -41.16 -6.29 -45.71
N SER A 58 -41.81 -6.00 -46.84
CA SER A 58 -42.26 -6.98 -47.84
C SER A 58 -41.14 -7.83 -48.47
N HIS A 59 -39.87 -7.45 -48.28
CA HIS A 59 -38.70 -8.22 -48.68
C HIS A 59 -38.20 -9.21 -47.61
N PHE A 60 -38.77 -9.20 -46.41
CA PHE A 60 -38.38 -10.08 -45.32
C PHE A 60 -39.19 -11.39 -45.37
N ASN A 61 -38.51 -12.52 -45.63
CA ASN A 61 -39.15 -13.83 -45.67
C ASN A 61 -39.17 -14.48 -44.28
N LEU A 62 -40.37 -14.61 -43.70
CA LEU A 62 -40.60 -15.23 -42.38
C LEU A 62 -40.37 -16.75 -42.38
N GLU A 63 -40.53 -17.45 -43.51
CA GLU A 63 -40.25 -18.89 -43.60
C GLU A 63 -38.75 -19.19 -43.45
N GLU A 64 -37.90 -18.29 -43.98
CA GLU A 64 -36.45 -18.40 -43.88
C GLU A 64 -35.90 -17.82 -42.56
N ASN A 65 -36.60 -16.85 -41.97
CA ASN A 65 -36.18 -16.14 -40.77
C ASN A 65 -37.35 -16.04 -39.78
N PRO A 66 -37.61 -17.08 -38.98
CA PRO A 66 -38.75 -17.13 -38.06
C PRO A 66 -38.68 -16.02 -37.01
N HIS A 67 -39.81 -15.74 -36.35
CA HIS A 67 -39.97 -14.67 -35.34
C HIS A 67 -38.99 -14.75 -34.15
N THR A 68 -38.38 -15.91 -33.95
CA THR A 68 -37.38 -16.14 -32.90
C THR A 68 -35.95 -16.07 -33.41
N SER A 69 -35.73 -15.84 -34.71
CA SER A 69 -34.39 -15.80 -35.31
C SER A 69 -33.65 -14.49 -34.99
N THR A 70 -32.32 -14.57 -34.95
CA THR A 70 -31.45 -13.40 -34.76
C THR A 70 -31.62 -12.37 -35.89
N ASN A 71 -31.87 -12.83 -37.11
CA ASN A 71 -32.13 -11.95 -38.27
C ASN A 71 -33.43 -11.17 -38.12
N PHE A 72 -34.49 -11.80 -37.61
CA PHE A 72 -35.76 -11.14 -37.33
C PHE A 72 -35.60 -10.05 -36.25
N LEU A 73 -34.97 -10.39 -35.13
CA LEU A 73 -34.66 -9.42 -34.07
C LEU A 73 -33.92 -8.20 -34.60
N ARG A 74 -32.83 -8.43 -35.36
CA ARG A 74 -31.94 -7.36 -35.82
C ARG A 74 -32.55 -6.49 -36.91
N ASN A 75 -33.19 -7.10 -37.91
CA ASN A 75 -33.62 -6.39 -39.11
C ASN A 75 -35.05 -5.84 -39.01
N ILE A 76 -35.89 -6.44 -38.16
CA ILE A 76 -37.29 -6.05 -37.95
C ILE A 76 -37.45 -5.36 -36.59
N LEU A 77 -37.40 -6.09 -35.47
CA LEU A 77 -37.79 -5.57 -34.16
C LEU A 77 -36.95 -4.39 -33.68
N LEU A 78 -35.66 -4.39 -34.00
CA LEU A 78 -34.71 -3.33 -33.63
C LEU A 78 -34.68 -2.16 -34.61
N ASN A 79 -35.44 -2.22 -35.71
CA ASN A 79 -35.48 -1.18 -36.72
C ASN A 79 -36.26 0.04 -36.23
N SER A 80 -35.73 1.25 -36.43
CA SER A 80 -36.40 2.50 -36.03
C SER A 80 -37.76 2.68 -36.70
N ASN A 81 -37.90 2.32 -37.99
CA ASN A 81 -39.15 2.42 -38.74
C ASN A 81 -40.21 1.44 -38.22
N PHE A 82 -39.79 0.25 -37.75
CA PHE A 82 -40.68 -0.70 -37.09
C PHE A 82 -41.16 -0.14 -35.76
N PHE A 83 -40.23 0.37 -34.95
CA PHE A 83 -40.51 0.92 -33.62
C PHE A 83 -41.47 2.12 -33.67
N GLU A 84 -41.35 3.02 -34.65
CA GLU A 84 -42.24 4.18 -34.81
C GLU A 84 -43.67 3.81 -35.21
N LYS A 85 -43.89 2.62 -35.75
CA LYS A 85 -45.19 2.13 -36.23
C LYS A 85 -45.87 1.17 -35.26
N ALA A 86 -45.13 0.67 -34.29
CA ALA A 86 -45.64 -0.15 -33.20
C ALA A 86 -46.58 0.67 -32.29
N SER A 87 -47.56 0.01 -31.70
CA SER A 87 -48.44 0.53 -30.67
C SER A 87 -47.68 0.91 -29.40
N ASP A 88 -48.25 1.75 -28.54
CA ASP A 88 -47.61 2.14 -27.27
C ASP A 88 -47.28 0.92 -26.38
N GLU A 89 -48.13 -0.11 -26.43
CA GLU A 89 -47.94 -1.36 -25.70
C GLU A 89 -46.73 -2.14 -26.25
N LEU A 90 -46.65 -2.33 -27.57
CA LEU A 90 -45.52 -2.99 -28.22
C LEU A 90 -44.21 -2.18 -28.09
N GLN A 91 -44.27 -0.84 -28.21
CA GLN A 91 -43.13 0.03 -27.95
C GLN A 91 -42.61 -0.11 -26.53
N SER A 92 -43.49 -0.23 -25.52
CA SER A 92 -43.08 -0.41 -24.13
C SER A 92 -42.31 -1.71 -23.92
N LEU A 93 -42.70 -2.80 -24.61
CA LEU A 93 -42.03 -4.10 -24.57
C LEU A 93 -40.70 -4.10 -25.35
N LEU A 94 -40.62 -3.34 -26.44
CA LEU A 94 -39.41 -3.24 -27.27
C LEU A 94 -38.38 -2.24 -26.74
N THR A 95 -38.79 -1.26 -25.93
CA THR A 95 -37.90 -0.20 -25.41
C THR A 95 -36.70 -0.76 -24.65
N PRO A 96 -36.86 -1.69 -23.69
CA PRO A 96 -35.74 -2.33 -23.00
C PRO A 96 -34.77 -3.05 -23.95
N LEU A 97 -35.30 -3.72 -24.98
CA LEU A 97 -34.54 -4.46 -25.98
C LEU A 97 -33.72 -3.51 -26.87
N LYS A 98 -34.32 -2.39 -27.29
CA LYS A 98 -33.66 -1.32 -28.07
C LYS A 98 -32.60 -0.58 -27.25
N GLN A 99 -32.89 -0.25 -25.99
CA GLN A 99 -31.90 0.36 -25.07
C GLN A 99 -30.69 -0.55 -24.90
N LYS A 100 -30.90 -1.84 -24.65
CA LYS A 100 -29.81 -2.80 -24.51
C LYS A 100 -28.99 -2.95 -25.80
N ASN A 101 -29.65 -2.99 -26.96
CA ASN A 101 -28.97 -3.01 -28.25
C ASN A 101 -28.12 -1.76 -28.52
N SER A 102 -28.62 -0.58 -28.13
CA SER A 102 -27.86 0.67 -28.28
C SER A 102 -26.57 0.70 -27.45
N LEU A 103 -26.57 0.06 -26.28
CA LEU A 103 -25.36 -0.08 -25.44
C LEU A 103 -24.28 -0.92 -26.13
N PHE A 104 -24.63 -1.99 -26.85
CA PHE A 104 -23.67 -2.79 -27.61
C PHE A 104 -22.95 -1.99 -28.70
N PHE A 105 -23.72 -1.23 -29.47
CA PHE A 105 -23.13 -0.33 -30.46
C PHE A 105 -22.24 0.73 -29.82
N GLN A 106 -22.65 1.26 -28.66
CA GLN A 106 -21.82 2.20 -27.91
C GLN A 106 -20.47 1.57 -27.53
N PHE A 107 -20.43 0.34 -26.99
CA PHE A 107 -19.16 -0.33 -26.64
C PHE A 107 -18.25 -0.53 -27.85
N LYS A 108 -18.80 -0.99 -28.98
CA LYS A 108 -18.05 -1.19 -30.23
C LYS A 108 -17.44 0.13 -30.73
N GLU A 109 -18.19 1.22 -30.65
CA GLU A 109 -17.69 2.55 -31.02
C GLU A 109 -16.62 3.06 -30.05
N ILE A 110 -16.74 2.81 -28.74
CA ILE A 110 -15.70 3.12 -27.76
C ILE A 110 -14.40 2.39 -28.11
N ILE A 111 -14.47 1.08 -28.39
CA ILE A 111 -13.29 0.28 -28.77
C ILE A 111 -12.65 0.84 -30.05
N LYS A 112 -13.42 1.13 -31.10
CA LYS A 112 -12.88 1.72 -32.34
C LYS A 112 -12.22 3.09 -32.09
N LYS A 113 -12.82 3.93 -31.25
CA LYS A 113 -12.24 5.23 -30.86
C LYS A 113 -10.96 5.08 -30.05
N SER A 114 -10.85 4.06 -29.21
CA SER A 114 -9.64 3.77 -28.43
C SER A 114 -8.46 3.32 -29.28
N PHE A 115 -8.73 2.69 -30.43
CA PHE A 115 -7.71 2.10 -31.31
C PHE A 115 -7.85 2.60 -32.76
N PRO A 116 -7.54 3.89 -33.03
CA PRO A 116 -7.73 4.48 -34.36
C PRO A 116 -6.69 3.99 -35.38
N SER A 117 -7.12 3.92 -36.65
CA SER A 117 -6.24 3.73 -37.81
C SER A 117 -5.42 5.01 -38.06
N PRO A 118 -4.13 4.94 -38.47
CA PRO A 118 -3.41 3.78 -38.99
C PRO A 118 -2.58 2.98 -37.98
N GLU A 119 -2.50 3.39 -36.71
CA GLU A 119 -1.63 2.75 -35.71
C GLU A 119 -2.10 1.34 -35.34
N TYR A 120 -3.41 1.13 -35.29
CA TYR A 120 -4.04 -0.12 -34.87
C TYR A 120 -4.81 -0.80 -36.00
N GLU A 121 -4.88 -2.13 -35.92
CA GLU A 121 -5.73 -2.99 -36.74
C GLU A 121 -6.60 -3.83 -35.80
N ILE A 122 -7.93 -3.72 -35.92
CA ILE A 122 -8.88 -4.41 -35.03
C ILE A 122 -9.52 -5.57 -35.79
N THR A 123 -9.44 -6.77 -35.21
CA THR A 123 -10.15 -7.97 -35.69
C THR A 123 -11.27 -8.30 -34.71
N PHE A 124 -12.51 -8.33 -35.19
CA PHE A 124 -13.69 -8.69 -34.42
C PHE A 124 -14.09 -10.14 -34.77
N LEU A 125 -14.25 -11.00 -33.77
CA LEU A 125 -14.73 -12.37 -33.91
C LEU A 125 -16.04 -12.54 -33.14
N GLU A 126 -17.04 -13.18 -33.76
CA GLU A 126 -18.33 -13.46 -33.12
C GLU A 126 -18.21 -14.65 -32.15
N HIS A 127 -17.45 -15.68 -32.52
CA HIS A 127 -17.30 -16.88 -31.70
C HIS A 127 -15.84 -17.13 -31.31
N SER A 128 -15.65 -17.56 -30.06
CA SER A 128 -14.32 -17.91 -29.53
C SER A 128 -13.62 -19.00 -30.35
N ASN A 129 -14.39 -19.91 -30.97
CA ASN A 129 -13.86 -20.99 -31.81
C ASN A 129 -13.14 -20.49 -33.08
N GLU A 130 -13.51 -19.32 -33.60
CA GLU A 130 -12.85 -18.74 -34.79
C GLU A 130 -11.39 -18.39 -34.51
N SER A 131 -11.05 -18.12 -33.24
CA SER A 131 -9.69 -17.79 -32.82
C SER A 131 -8.71 -18.96 -32.96
N PHE A 132 -9.17 -20.22 -32.99
CA PHE A 132 -8.31 -21.40 -33.08
C PHE A 132 -7.46 -21.43 -34.36
N SER A 133 -7.91 -20.73 -35.39
CA SER A 133 -7.21 -20.60 -36.67
C SER A 133 -6.19 -19.45 -36.71
N LEU A 134 -6.15 -18.60 -35.69
CA LEU A 134 -5.33 -17.39 -35.65
C LEU A 134 -4.06 -17.59 -34.84
N ASP A 135 -2.97 -16.93 -35.25
CA ASP A 135 -1.79 -16.78 -34.41
C ASP A 135 -2.04 -15.69 -33.35
N ILE A 136 -2.57 -16.11 -32.21
CA ILE A 136 -2.89 -15.23 -31.08
C ILE A 136 -1.64 -14.48 -30.58
N SER A 137 -0.45 -15.06 -30.67
CA SER A 137 0.80 -14.42 -30.21
C SER A 137 1.17 -13.19 -31.04
N SER A 138 0.69 -13.10 -32.29
CA SER A 138 0.90 -11.94 -33.16
C SER A 138 0.09 -10.70 -32.75
N PHE A 139 -0.89 -10.85 -31.87
CA PHE A 139 -1.70 -9.74 -31.37
C PHE A 139 -0.97 -8.97 -30.25
N SER A 140 -1.31 -7.69 -30.12
CA SER A 140 -0.81 -6.82 -29.06
C SER A 140 -1.72 -6.82 -27.83
N LEU A 141 -3.02 -7.09 -28.00
CA LEU A 141 -4.03 -7.11 -26.96
C LEU A 141 -5.20 -7.99 -27.39
N ILE A 142 -5.83 -8.64 -26.41
CA ILE A 142 -7.10 -9.35 -26.58
C ILE A 142 -8.15 -8.66 -25.71
N ILE A 143 -9.31 -8.36 -26.28
CA ILE A 143 -10.49 -7.90 -25.56
C ILE A 143 -11.52 -9.02 -25.65
N LEU A 144 -11.93 -9.52 -24.49
CA LEU A 144 -12.99 -10.51 -24.36
C LEU A 144 -14.20 -9.78 -23.82
N ASP A 145 -15.24 -9.61 -24.62
CA ASP A 145 -16.53 -9.16 -24.11
C ASP A 145 -17.39 -10.38 -23.86
N TRP A 146 -17.57 -10.74 -22.58
CA TRP A 146 -18.37 -11.90 -22.20
C TRP A 146 -19.31 -11.57 -21.05
N TYR A 147 -20.48 -12.18 -21.13
CA TYR A 147 -21.36 -12.30 -19.98
C TYR A 147 -20.80 -13.36 -19.00
N LEU A 148 -20.54 -12.95 -17.76
CA LEU A 148 -20.21 -13.87 -16.67
C LEU A 148 -21.46 -14.11 -15.81
N ASP A 149 -21.82 -15.37 -15.61
CA ASP A 149 -22.84 -15.82 -14.66
C ASP A 149 -22.25 -16.85 -13.69
N GLU A 150 -23.04 -17.25 -12.67
CA GLU A 150 -22.64 -18.20 -11.63
C GLU A 150 -22.32 -19.63 -12.16
N ARG A 151 -22.50 -19.91 -13.46
CA ARG A 151 -22.36 -21.24 -14.08
C ARG A 151 -21.38 -21.29 -15.28
N THR A 152 -20.58 -20.26 -15.48
CA THR A 152 -19.97 -19.96 -16.79
C THR A 152 -18.97 -21.00 -17.35
N THR A 153 -19.18 -21.34 -18.63
CA THR A 153 -18.35 -22.20 -19.51
C THR A 153 -17.14 -21.48 -20.13
N ASN A 154 -17.11 -20.15 -20.14
CA ASN A 154 -16.13 -19.36 -20.89
C ASN A 154 -14.76 -19.26 -20.19
N GLU A 155 -14.70 -19.48 -18.87
CA GLU A 155 -13.42 -19.58 -18.14
C GLU A 155 -12.57 -20.76 -18.63
N SER A 156 -13.21 -21.87 -19.00
CA SER A 156 -12.53 -23.05 -19.56
C SER A 156 -11.82 -22.70 -20.86
N TYR A 157 -12.40 -21.86 -21.71
CA TYR A 157 -11.73 -21.42 -22.93
C TYR A 157 -10.44 -20.64 -22.63
N ILE A 158 -10.45 -19.72 -21.64
CA ILE A 158 -9.23 -19.00 -21.24
C ILE A 158 -8.19 -20.00 -20.73
N LYS A 159 -8.61 -20.89 -19.83
CA LYS A 159 -7.73 -21.88 -19.21
C LYS A 159 -7.12 -22.82 -20.25
N GLU A 160 -7.92 -23.39 -21.13
CA GLU A 160 -7.51 -24.48 -22.02
C GLU A 160 -6.82 -23.96 -23.29
N ASN A 161 -7.19 -22.77 -23.78
CA ASN A 161 -6.72 -22.26 -25.08
C ASN A 161 -5.79 -21.06 -24.97
N LEU A 162 -6.05 -20.11 -24.06
CA LEU A 162 -5.22 -18.90 -23.94
C LEU A 162 -4.05 -19.11 -22.97
N SER A 163 -4.29 -19.74 -21.81
CA SER A 163 -3.30 -19.85 -20.74
C SER A 163 -2.05 -20.66 -21.14
N ILE A 164 -2.17 -21.51 -22.16
CA ILE A 164 -1.08 -22.35 -22.70
C ILE A 164 -0.13 -21.60 -23.65
N ILE A 165 -0.54 -20.44 -24.17
CA ILE A 165 0.24 -19.67 -25.14
C ILE A 165 1.44 -19.03 -24.42
N LYS A 166 2.67 -19.33 -24.84
CA LYS A 166 3.90 -18.85 -24.16
C LYS A 166 4.01 -17.32 -24.10
N ASP A 167 3.86 -16.67 -25.24
CA ASP A 167 3.87 -15.21 -25.33
C ASP A 167 2.44 -14.68 -25.49
N LEU A 168 1.64 -14.84 -24.43
CA LEU A 168 0.23 -14.45 -24.45
C LEU A 168 0.13 -12.91 -24.43
N PRO A 169 -0.64 -12.29 -25.34
CA PRO A 169 -0.96 -10.88 -25.25
C PRO A 169 -1.84 -10.61 -24.00
N PRO A 170 -1.74 -9.42 -23.39
CA PRO A 170 -2.61 -9.07 -22.28
C PRO A 170 -4.09 -9.13 -22.69
N ILE A 171 -4.95 -9.40 -21.70
CA ILE A 171 -6.38 -9.61 -21.85
C ILE A 171 -7.13 -8.54 -21.07
N ILE A 172 -8.11 -7.91 -21.73
CA ILE A 172 -9.14 -7.11 -21.06
C ILE A 172 -10.44 -7.89 -21.15
N LEU A 173 -10.98 -8.29 -20.00
CA LEU A 173 -12.30 -8.88 -19.90
C LEU A 173 -13.32 -7.79 -19.65
N LEU A 174 -14.16 -7.50 -20.64
CA LEU A 174 -15.36 -6.69 -20.50
C LEU A 174 -16.49 -7.58 -20.00
N THR A 175 -17.12 -7.19 -18.89
CA THR A 175 -18.25 -7.96 -18.33
C THR A 175 -19.30 -7.07 -17.70
N SER A 176 -20.55 -7.53 -17.70
CA SER A 176 -21.64 -6.92 -16.93
C SER A 176 -21.69 -7.42 -15.48
N TYR A 177 -20.97 -8.50 -15.14
CA TYR A 177 -20.98 -9.10 -13.80
C TYR A 177 -20.18 -8.26 -12.81
N THR A 178 -20.87 -7.43 -12.02
CA THR A 178 -20.22 -6.48 -11.11
C THR A 178 -19.50 -7.15 -9.94
N LYS A 179 -19.98 -8.32 -9.49
CA LYS A 179 -19.39 -9.11 -8.40
C LYS A 179 -18.00 -9.67 -8.72
N ILE A 180 -17.56 -9.68 -9.98
CA ILE A 180 -16.20 -10.11 -10.39
C ILE A 180 -15.09 -9.34 -9.65
N ASN A 181 -15.39 -8.12 -9.19
CA ASN A 181 -14.45 -7.27 -8.45
C ASN A 181 -14.41 -7.58 -6.94
N THR A 182 -15.21 -8.51 -6.43
CA THR A 182 -15.11 -8.93 -5.02
C THR A 182 -13.84 -9.78 -4.82
N PRO A 183 -13.19 -9.74 -3.64
CA PRO A 183 -11.96 -10.50 -3.40
C PRO A 183 -12.10 -12.00 -3.66
N GLU A 184 -13.23 -12.57 -3.26
CA GLU A 184 -13.54 -14.00 -3.37
C GLU A 184 -13.69 -14.44 -4.83
N GLU A 185 -14.58 -13.79 -5.57
CA GLU A 185 -14.80 -14.09 -7.00
C GLU A 185 -13.56 -13.83 -7.84
N ARG A 186 -12.83 -12.76 -7.54
CA ARG A 186 -11.60 -12.42 -8.25
C ARG A 186 -10.53 -13.50 -8.05
N SER A 187 -10.37 -13.98 -6.81
CA SER A 187 -9.45 -15.07 -6.49
C SER A 187 -9.84 -16.36 -7.23
N ARG A 188 -11.14 -16.73 -7.18
CA ARG A 188 -11.68 -17.88 -7.91
C ARG A 188 -11.42 -17.75 -9.41
N PHE A 189 -11.73 -16.61 -10.01
CA PHE A 189 -11.57 -16.37 -11.44
C PHE A 189 -10.11 -16.50 -11.90
N TYR A 190 -9.15 -15.83 -11.23
CA TYR A 190 -7.73 -15.94 -11.59
C TYR A 190 -7.19 -17.36 -11.39
N ASN A 191 -7.65 -18.06 -10.35
CA ASN A 191 -7.25 -19.46 -10.13
C ASN A 191 -7.81 -20.40 -11.21
N THR A 192 -9.06 -20.23 -11.63
CA THR A 192 -9.65 -21.04 -12.70
C THR A 192 -8.96 -20.79 -14.03
N THR A 193 -8.76 -19.51 -14.39
CA THR A 193 -8.23 -19.11 -15.70
C THR A 193 -6.72 -19.29 -15.85
N LYS A 194 -5.98 -19.39 -14.74
CA LYS A 194 -4.51 -19.52 -14.70
C LYS A 194 -3.79 -18.36 -15.41
N ILE A 195 -4.38 -17.17 -15.36
CA ILE A 195 -3.76 -15.93 -15.82
C ILE A 195 -3.66 -14.98 -14.64
N SER A 196 -2.49 -14.39 -14.43
CA SER A 196 -2.27 -13.45 -13.34
C SER A 196 -2.94 -12.11 -13.61
N GLY A 197 -3.22 -11.35 -12.55
CA GLY A 197 -3.73 -9.98 -12.67
C GLY A 197 -2.81 -8.99 -13.40
N ALA A 198 -1.55 -9.36 -13.66
CA ALA A 198 -0.64 -8.58 -14.51
C ALA A 198 -0.92 -8.77 -16.00
N GLY A 199 -1.54 -9.88 -16.40
CA GLY A 199 -1.90 -10.20 -17.79
C GLY A 199 -3.36 -10.10 -18.13
N LEU A 200 -4.23 -10.11 -17.12
CA LEU A 200 -5.67 -10.02 -17.31
C LEU A 200 -6.25 -8.94 -16.40
N VAL A 201 -7.06 -8.06 -16.97
CA VAL A 201 -7.82 -7.04 -16.25
C VAL A 201 -9.30 -7.21 -16.52
N THR A 202 -10.09 -7.20 -15.45
CA THR A 202 -11.55 -7.18 -15.54
C THR A 202 -12.05 -5.75 -15.52
N LEU A 203 -12.83 -5.36 -16.52
CA LEU A 203 -13.49 -4.06 -16.62
C LEU A 203 -15.00 -4.27 -16.70
N THR A 204 -15.74 -3.61 -15.82
CA THR A 204 -17.20 -3.64 -15.90
C THR A 204 -17.69 -2.73 -17.00
N LYS A 205 -18.69 -3.18 -17.77
CA LYS A 205 -19.34 -2.41 -18.84
C LYS A 205 -19.78 -1.00 -18.38
N ASN A 206 -20.25 -0.88 -17.14
CA ASN A 206 -20.63 0.41 -16.54
C ASN A 206 -19.46 1.41 -16.41
N LYS A 207 -18.23 0.93 -16.14
CA LYS A 207 -17.06 1.81 -16.09
C LYS A 207 -16.68 2.30 -17.49
N LEU A 208 -16.83 1.46 -18.51
CA LEU A 208 -16.48 1.79 -19.89
C LEU A 208 -17.35 2.93 -20.45
N ILE A 209 -18.64 2.98 -20.09
CA ILE A 209 -19.57 4.05 -20.53
C ILE A 209 -19.40 5.35 -19.73
N SER A 210 -18.67 5.33 -18.61
CA SER A 210 -18.54 6.53 -17.78
C SER A 210 -17.77 7.64 -18.51
N GLU A 211 -18.30 8.88 -18.46
CA GLU A 211 -17.72 10.04 -19.15
C GLU A 211 -16.26 10.33 -18.74
N ASN A 212 -15.88 9.96 -17.52
CA ASN A 212 -14.53 10.14 -16.99
C ASN A 212 -13.52 9.09 -17.47
N PHE A 213 -13.99 8.00 -18.09
CA PHE A 213 -13.14 6.90 -18.55
C PHE A 213 -13.21 6.76 -20.08
N ASP A 214 -14.34 6.34 -20.62
CA ASP A 214 -14.60 6.18 -22.07
C ASP A 214 -13.40 5.60 -22.86
N SER A 215 -13.20 6.06 -24.10
CA SER A 215 -12.16 5.57 -25.00
C SER A 215 -10.73 5.91 -24.52
N PHE A 216 -10.56 6.99 -23.76
CA PHE A 216 -9.28 7.43 -23.23
C PHE A 216 -8.77 6.52 -22.11
N GLY A 217 -9.66 6.11 -21.21
CA GLY A 217 -9.35 5.17 -20.15
C GLY A 217 -8.97 3.81 -20.71
N LEU A 218 -9.74 3.30 -21.69
CA LEU A 218 -9.46 2.02 -22.34
C LEU A 218 -8.11 2.04 -23.08
N SER A 219 -7.77 3.11 -23.80
CA SER A 219 -6.49 3.24 -24.50
C SER A 219 -5.31 3.33 -23.52
N THR A 220 -5.49 4.02 -22.39
CA THR A 220 -4.49 4.16 -21.33
C THR A 220 -4.19 2.80 -20.67
N ILE A 221 -5.23 2.08 -20.22
CA ILE A 221 -5.08 0.74 -19.63
C ILE A 221 -4.39 -0.20 -20.62
N SER A 222 -4.83 -0.18 -21.87
CA SER A 222 -4.27 -1.03 -22.92
C SER A 222 -2.79 -0.75 -23.17
N SER A 223 -2.40 0.53 -23.24
CA SER A 223 -1.00 0.93 -23.41
C SER A 223 -0.11 0.43 -22.27
N ILE A 224 -0.58 0.52 -21.03
CA ILE A 224 0.14 0.02 -19.86
C ILE A 224 0.26 -1.50 -19.92
N LEU A 225 -0.83 -2.22 -20.18
CA LEU A 225 -0.85 -3.68 -20.28
C LEU A 225 0.07 -4.20 -21.39
N MET A 226 0.06 -3.57 -22.57
CA MET A 226 0.94 -3.93 -23.68
C MET A 226 2.42 -3.84 -23.29
N LYS A 227 2.81 -2.83 -22.50
CA LYS A 227 4.18 -2.70 -21.97
C LYS A 227 4.50 -3.78 -20.93
N GLN A 228 3.49 -4.25 -20.18
CA GLN A 228 3.63 -5.27 -19.15
C GLN A 228 3.60 -6.72 -19.66
N ARG A 229 3.29 -6.98 -20.94
CA ARG A 229 3.20 -8.33 -21.54
C ARG A 229 4.35 -9.25 -21.13
N SER A 230 5.58 -8.78 -21.32
CA SER A 230 6.79 -9.58 -21.03
C SER A 230 6.89 -10.01 -19.56
N ILE A 231 6.42 -9.17 -18.64
CA ILE A 231 6.47 -9.42 -17.19
C ILE A 231 5.29 -10.28 -16.77
N SER A 232 4.11 -10.03 -17.32
CA SER A 232 2.94 -10.87 -17.10
C SER A 232 3.22 -12.33 -17.46
N ASN A 233 3.88 -12.56 -18.61
CA ASN A 233 4.25 -13.89 -19.04
C ASN A 233 5.25 -14.57 -18.08
N GLU A 234 6.24 -13.84 -17.54
CA GLU A 234 7.14 -14.39 -16.49
C GLU A 234 6.41 -14.67 -15.19
N ILE A 235 5.51 -13.77 -14.74
CA ILE A 235 4.71 -13.99 -13.53
C ILE A 235 3.88 -15.26 -13.69
N ARG A 236 3.27 -15.47 -14.85
CA ARG A 236 2.50 -16.69 -15.13
C ARG A 236 3.39 -17.93 -15.15
N MET A 237 4.56 -17.87 -15.79
CA MET A 237 5.53 -18.98 -15.76
C MET A 237 5.95 -19.31 -14.33
N TYR A 238 6.34 -18.31 -13.55
CA TYR A 238 6.71 -18.45 -12.14
C TYR A 238 5.60 -19.09 -11.30
N ILE A 239 4.34 -18.64 -11.44
CA ILE A 239 3.20 -19.23 -10.73
C ILE A 239 2.99 -20.70 -11.14
N ASN A 240 3.09 -21.02 -12.43
CA ASN A 240 2.92 -22.38 -12.92
C ASN A 240 4.05 -23.32 -12.43
N ASP A 241 5.28 -22.82 -12.37
CA ASP A 241 6.42 -23.61 -11.87
C ASP A 241 6.32 -23.81 -10.35
N TRP A 242 5.79 -22.83 -9.61
CA TRP A 242 5.40 -23.01 -8.22
C TRP A 242 4.30 -24.06 -8.03
N GLU A 243 3.26 -24.05 -8.85
CA GLU A 243 2.18 -25.04 -8.78
C GLU A 243 2.71 -26.47 -8.98
N LYS A 244 3.60 -26.67 -9.97
CA LYS A 244 4.27 -27.96 -10.20
C LYS A 244 5.18 -28.36 -9.04
N ALA A 245 5.98 -27.42 -8.53
CA ALA A 245 6.89 -27.67 -7.43
C ALA A 245 6.14 -28.07 -6.15
N LEU A 246 5.00 -27.42 -5.87
CA LEU A 246 4.15 -27.77 -4.73
C LEU A 246 3.58 -29.19 -4.88
N GLU A 247 3.10 -29.57 -6.07
CA GLU A 247 2.56 -30.92 -6.28
C GLU A 247 3.66 -31.99 -6.21
N ASN A 248 4.87 -31.69 -6.73
CA ASN A 248 6.05 -32.54 -6.60
C ASN A 248 6.49 -32.67 -5.14
N ALA A 249 6.58 -31.56 -4.41
CA ALA A 249 6.97 -31.53 -3.00
C ALA A 249 5.96 -32.29 -2.13
N LYS A 250 4.66 -32.13 -2.38
CA LYS A 250 3.60 -32.91 -1.75
C LYS A 250 3.81 -34.40 -1.95
N LYS A 251 4.02 -34.86 -3.20
CA LYS A 251 4.26 -36.28 -3.49
C LYS A 251 5.48 -36.81 -2.75
N ARG A 252 6.61 -36.12 -2.82
CA ARG A 252 7.87 -36.53 -2.16
C ARG A 252 7.75 -36.51 -0.63
N THR A 253 7.10 -35.50 -0.06
CA THR A 253 6.84 -35.42 1.39
C THR A 253 5.99 -36.60 1.85
N LEU A 254 4.96 -36.98 1.08
CA LEU A 254 4.15 -38.15 1.38
C LEU A 254 4.97 -39.45 1.29
N ASP A 255 5.83 -39.59 0.29
CA ASP A 255 6.74 -40.74 0.17
C ASP A 255 7.67 -40.83 1.40
N THR A 256 8.23 -39.71 1.86
CA THR A 256 9.03 -39.64 3.11
C THR A 256 8.20 -40.04 4.33
N LEU A 257 6.98 -39.52 4.47
CA LEU A 257 6.09 -39.83 5.58
C LEU A 257 5.74 -41.32 5.66
N TRP A 258 5.50 -41.98 4.53
CA TRP A 258 5.21 -43.41 4.48
C TRP A 258 6.39 -44.30 4.85
N GLN A 259 7.63 -43.77 4.80
CA GLN A 259 8.84 -44.47 5.21
C GLN A 259 9.17 -44.29 6.69
N LEU A 260 8.47 -43.41 7.41
CA LEU A 260 8.67 -43.22 8.84
C LEU A 260 8.21 -44.47 9.61
N ASP A 261 9.15 -45.15 10.24
CA ASP A 261 8.88 -46.26 11.13
C ASP A 261 8.78 -45.81 12.60
N THR A 262 8.35 -46.72 13.48
CA THR A 262 8.21 -46.43 14.91
C THR A 262 9.52 -45.98 15.56
N TYR A 263 10.67 -46.43 15.05
CA TYR A 263 11.98 -46.01 15.54
C TYR A 263 12.23 -44.53 15.27
N ILE A 264 11.96 -44.04 14.05
CA ILE A 264 12.11 -42.62 13.70
C ILE A 264 11.15 -41.76 14.51
N PHE A 265 9.87 -42.15 14.61
CA PHE A 265 8.89 -41.43 15.45
C PHE A 265 9.34 -41.35 16.91
N LYS A 266 9.89 -42.44 17.45
CA LYS A 266 10.41 -42.48 18.81
C LYS A 266 11.64 -41.58 18.99
N SER A 267 12.56 -41.57 18.03
CA SER A 267 13.73 -40.67 18.04
C SER A 267 13.31 -39.21 18.07
N ILE A 268 12.40 -38.78 17.19
CA ILE A 268 11.91 -37.40 17.15
C ILE A 268 11.20 -37.03 18.46
N GLN A 269 10.47 -37.97 19.07
CA GLN A 269 9.83 -37.75 20.37
C GLN A 269 10.85 -37.59 21.51
N GLU A 270 11.94 -38.35 21.49
CA GLU A 270 13.02 -38.23 22.46
C GLU A 270 13.76 -36.90 22.32
N ASP A 271 14.08 -36.49 21.09
CA ASP A 271 14.70 -35.19 20.79
C ASP A 271 13.81 -34.04 21.29
N ALA A 272 12.50 -34.08 20.98
CA ALA A 272 11.54 -33.11 21.48
C ALA A 272 11.51 -33.05 23.02
N THR A 273 11.61 -34.21 23.68
CA THR A 273 11.63 -34.29 25.16
C THR A 273 12.91 -33.73 25.75
N ILE A 274 14.06 -34.00 25.12
CA ILE A 274 15.37 -33.46 25.53
C ILE A 274 15.34 -31.93 25.44
N ASP A 275 14.82 -31.40 24.34
CA ASP A 275 14.71 -29.97 24.05
C ASP A 275 13.58 -29.27 24.81
N GLY A 276 12.71 -30.04 25.48
CA GLY A 276 11.55 -29.52 26.21
C GLY A 276 10.47 -28.93 25.29
N GLN A 277 10.38 -29.36 24.04
CA GLN A 277 9.37 -28.88 23.10
C GLN A 277 8.16 -29.83 23.05
N PRO A 278 6.94 -29.31 22.85
CA PRO A 278 5.80 -30.16 22.52
C PRO A 278 6.08 -30.99 21.28
N TYR A 279 5.90 -32.31 21.39
CA TYR A 279 6.21 -33.25 20.31
C TYR A 279 5.53 -32.90 18.97
N HIS A 280 4.28 -32.47 19.00
CA HIS A 280 3.54 -32.11 17.79
C HIS A 280 4.15 -30.92 17.06
N ASP A 281 4.57 -29.87 17.78
CA ASP A 281 5.22 -28.70 17.18
C ASP A 281 6.58 -29.07 16.59
N HIS A 282 7.34 -29.87 17.33
CA HIS A 282 8.65 -30.36 16.89
C HIS A 282 8.52 -31.21 15.61
N PHE A 283 7.57 -32.16 15.60
CA PHE A 283 7.29 -33.01 14.45
C PHE A 283 6.79 -32.20 13.24
N HIS A 284 5.86 -31.27 13.42
CA HIS A 284 5.39 -30.40 12.33
C HIS A 284 6.52 -29.58 11.72
N ASN A 285 7.45 -29.06 12.53
CA ASN A 285 8.61 -28.33 12.04
C ASN A 285 9.53 -29.21 11.17
N PHE A 286 9.70 -30.49 11.51
CA PHE A 286 10.46 -31.45 10.68
C PHE A 286 9.79 -31.66 9.32
N ILE A 287 8.49 -31.92 9.30
CA ILE A 287 7.75 -32.14 8.05
C ILE A 287 7.69 -30.88 7.20
N GLN A 288 7.52 -29.71 7.82
CA GLN A 288 7.54 -28.44 7.10
C GLN A 288 8.90 -28.19 6.44
N LYS A 289 10.01 -28.47 7.15
CA LYS A 289 11.36 -28.32 6.60
C LYS A 289 11.62 -29.29 5.44
N GLU A 290 11.17 -30.54 5.55
CA GLU A 290 11.28 -31.51 4.46
C GLU A 290 10.51 -31.05 3.21
N ASN A 291 9.27 -30.58 3.40
CA ASN A 291 8.47 -30.03 2.32
C ASN A 291 9.13 -28.81 1.67
N SER A 292 9.59 -27.85 2.48
CA SER A 292 10.33 -26.67 2.02
C SER A 292 11.59 -27.06 1.23
N TRP A 293 12.36 -28.03 1.72
CA TRP A 293 13.57 -28.50 1.03
C TRP A 293 13.28 -29.06 -0.36
N HIS A 294 12.16 -29.79 -0.53
CA HIS A 294 11.76 -30.27 -1.85
C HIS A 294 11.42 -29.12 -2.80
N ILE A 295 10.79 -28.05 -2.31
CA ILE A 295 10.46 -26.87 -3.10
C ILE A 295 11.72 -26.07 -3.46
N GLU A 296 12.59 -25.82 -2.48
CA GLU A 296 13.83 -25.05 -2.62
C GLU A 296 14.81 -25.66 -3.64
N LYS A 297 14.70 -26.97 -3.88
CA LYS A 297 15.53 -27.70 -4.85
C LYS A 297 15.01 -27.66 -6.30
N GLU A 298 13.81 -27.16 -6.54
CA GLU A 298 13.25 -27.10 -7.88
C GLU A 298 13.89 -25.96 -8.69
N LEU A 299 14.81 -26.32 -9.58
CA LEU A 299 15.58 -25.37 -10.41
C LEU A 299 14.69 -24.45 -11.25
N ASP A 300 13.52 -24.93 -11.69
CA ASP A 300 12.58 -24.16 -12.49
C ASP A 300 12.05 -22.93 -11.74
N ILE A 301 11.81 -23.04 -10.42
CA ILE A 301 11.44 -21.89 -9.58
C ILE A 301 12.60 -20.88 -9.54
N THR A 302 13.83 -21.36 -9.29
CA THR A 302 15.00 -20.48 -9.18
C THR A 302 15.24 -19.73 -10.49
N ASN A 303 15.17 -20.42 -11.62
CA ASN A 303 15.36 -19.80 -12.94
C ASN A 303 14.24 -18.79 -13.26
N SER A 304 12.98 -19.12 -12.97
CA SER A 304 11.85 -18.24 -13.25
C SER A 304 11.83 -17.00 -12.36
N ILE A 305 12.20 -17.10 -11.07
CA ILE A 305 12.26 -15.93 -10.18
C ILE A 305 13.41 -14.98 -10.52
N GLU A 306 14.57 -15.51 -10.92
CA GLU A 306 15.69 -14.69 -11.41
C GLU A 306 15.31 -13.97 -12.72
N GLY A 307 14.67 -14.69 -13.64
CA GLY A 307 14.12 -14.13 -14.88
C GLY A 307 13.14 -13.00 -14.60
N LEU A 308 12.19 -13.21 -13.69
CA LEU A 308 11.22 -12.21 -13.25
C LEU A 308 11.90 -10.99 -12.61
N GLY A 309 12.84 -11.21 -11.69
CA GLY A 309 13.59 -10.15 -11.01
C GLY A 309 14.28 -9.21 -11.99
N SER A 310 14.99 -9.77 -12.98
CA SER A 310 15.69 -9.00 -14.00
C SER A 310 14.78 -8.13 -14.89
N LYS A 311 13.51 -8.53 -15.05
CA LYS A 311 12.51 -7.75 -15.79
C LYS A 311 11.88 -6.68 -14.91
N LEU A 312 11.61 -6.98 -13.63
CA LEU A 312 11.05 -6.03 -12.67
C LEU A 312 11.97 -4.82 -12.45
N GLU A 313 13.29 -5.02 -12.40
CA GLU A 313 14.28 -3.93 -12.28
C GLU A 313 14.19 -2.87 -13.40
N LYS A 314 13.67 -3.25 -14.57
CA LYS A 314 13.60 -2.37 -15.74
C LYS A 314 12.27 -1.60 -15.83
N ILE A 315 11.32 -1.88 -14.94
CA ILE A 315 10.00 -1.24 -14.94
C ILE A 315 10.01 -0.04 -14.00
N ASP A 316 9.46 1.07 -14.47
CA ASP A 316 9.10 2.20 -13.63
C ASP A 316 7.70 1.99 -13.02
N TYR A 317 7.56 2.24 -11.72
CA TYR A 317 6.29 2.20 -10.99
C TYR A 317 5.19 3.04 -11.66
N CYS A 318 5.55 4.16 -12.32
CA CYS A 318 4.60 4.99 -13.06
C CYS A 318 3.97 4.28 -14.27
N ASN A 319 4.55 3.17 -14.72
CA ASN A 319 4.11 2.38 -15.87
C ASN A 319 3.55 1.02 -15.46
N ILE A 320 3.16 0.83 -14.19
CA ILE A 320 2.58 -0.41 -13.70
C ILE A 320 1.08 -0.23 -13.54
N LEU A 321 0.31 -1.06 -14.25
CA LEU A 321 -1.10 -1.20 -13.93
C LEU A 321 -1.19 -1.91 -12.61
N THR A 322 -1.59 -1.17 -11.59
CA THR A 322 -1.81 -1.74 -10.27
C THR A 322 -3.31 -1.94 -10.11
N HIS A 323 -3.71 -3.14 -9.72
CA HIS A 323 -5.04 -3.39 -9.13
C HIS A 323 -5.18 -2.71 -7.75
N SER A 324 -4.38 -1.66 -7.48
CA SER A 324 -4.25 -0.93 -6.22
C SER A 324 -5.43 -0.01 -5.93
N ILE A 325 -6.29 0.26 -6.91
CA ILE A 325 -7.53 0.99 -6.66
C ILE A 325 -8.50 0.11 -5.85
N ASP A 326 -8.27 -1.20 -5.79
CA ASP A 326 -9.06 -2.14 -4.99
C ASP A 326 -8.30 -2.56 -3.72
N SER A 327 -8.94 -2.32 -2.57
CA SER A 327 -8.46 -2.63 -1.22
C SER A 327 -7.96 -4.06 -1.03
N SER A 328 -8.46 -4.99 -1.84
CA SER A 328 -8.15 -6.42 -1.80
C SER A 328 -6.68 -6.75 -2.09
N SER A 329 -6.02 -6.03 -2.99
CA SER A 329 -4.61 -6.28 -3.34
C SER A 329 -3.66 -5.84 -2.21
N PHE A 330 -3.97 -4.72 -1.56
CA PHE A 330 -3.25 -4.25 -0.38
C PHE A 330 -3.46 -5.18 0.80
N LEU A 331 -4.69 -5.66 1.01
CA LEU A 331 -5.02 -6.62 2.06
C LEU A 331 -4.23 -7.92 1.90
N LEU A 332 -4.13 -8.44 0.67
CA LEU A 332 -3.33 -9.64 0.38
C LEU A 332 -1.86 -9.44 0.75
N HIS A 333 -1.25 -8.32 0.35
CA HIS A 333 0.14 -8.01 0.67
C HIS A 333 0.36 -7.90 2.19
N ARG A 334 -0.52 -7.19 2.90
CA ARG A 334 -0.44 -7.08 4.36
C ARG A 334 -0.60 -8.41 5.06
N ASN A 335 -1.48 -9.28 4.58
CA ASN A 335 -1.62 -10.63 5.11
C ASN A 335 -0.34 -11.46 4.89
N MET A 336 0.31 -11.33 3.73
CA MET A 336 1.60 -11.98 3.49
C MET A 336 2.69 -11.48 4.45
N LEU A 337 2.78 -10.18 4.69
CA LEU A 337 3.71 -9.58 5.66
C LEU A 337 3.41 -10.02 7.10
N ASN A 338 2.15 -10.07 7.47
CA ASN A 338 1.71 -10.60 8.76
C ASN A 338 2.16 -12.07 8.92
N HIS A 339 1.86 -12.93 7.94
CA HIS A 339 2.21 -14.35 7.99
C HIS A 339 3.73 -14.61 7.95
N GLN A 340 4.50 -13.68 7.39
CA GLN A 340 5.96 -13.72 7.44
C GLN A 340 6.47 -13.58 8.88
N SER A 341 5.81 -12.75 9.71
CA SER A 341 6.31 -12.44 11.05
C SER A 341 5.59 -13.19 12.18
N PHE A 342 4.33 -13.56 11.94
CA PHE A 342 3.40 -14.03 12.97
C PHE A 342 2.76 -15.35 12.55
N LYS A 343 2.75 -16.31 13.48
CA LYS A 343 2.17 -17.65 13.28
C LYS A 343 0.69 -17.70 13.69
N GLY A 344 0.24 -16.75 14.53
CA GLY A 344 -1.03 -16.87 15.24
C GLY A 344 -0.92 -17.82 16.44
N TYR A 345 -2.01 -17.98 17.18
CA TYR A 345 -2.11 -18.96 18.26
C TYR A 345 -3.54 -19.51 18.30
N ASN A 346 -3.69 -20.83 18.49
CA ASN A 346 -4.99 -21.48 18.33
C ASN A 346 -5.97 -21.19 19.48
N HIS A 347 -5.47 -20.76 20.64
CA HIS A 347 -6.28 -20.50 21.84
C HIS A 347 -5.72 -19.32 22.64
N ASP A 348 -6.50 -18.25 22.80
CA ASP A 348 -6.12 -17.17 23.71
C ASP A 348 -5.94 -17.70 25.15
N LEU A 349 -4.72 -17.58 25.68
CA LEU A 349 -4.42 -18.02 27.04
C LEU A 349 -4.36 -16.82 27.97
N SER A 350 -5.24 -16.83 28.95
CA SER A 350 -5.18 -15.89 30.07
C SER A 350 -4.28 -16.44 31.16
N ILE A 351 -3.13 -15.82 31.44
CA ILE A 351 -2.13 -16.38 32.36
C ILE A 351 -2.71 -16.59 33.77
N GLN A 352 -3.54 -15.64 34.21
CA GLN A 352 -4.25 -15.69 35.49
C GLN A 352 -5.28 -16.83 35.60
N SER A 353 -5.69 -17.44 34.49
CA SER A 353 -6.63 -18.57 34.50
C SER A 353 -5.97 -19.88 34.96
N LYS A 354 -4.64 -19.98 34.88
CA LYS A 354 -3.87 -21.15 35.32
C LYS A 354 -3.27 -20.93 36.70
N LYS A 355 -3.20 -22.00 37.48
CA LYS A 355 -2.47 -22.00 38.75
C LYS A 355 -0.97 -21.90 38.46
N LYS A 356 -0.22 -21.26 39.35
CA LYS A 356 1.24 -21.05 39.22
C LYS A 356 2.02 -22.32 38.85
N GLU A 357 1.80 -23.43 39.57
CA GLU A 357 2.52 -24.69 39.30
C GLU A 357 2.10 -25.34 37.97
N GLU A 358 0.83 -25.16 37.59
CA GLU A 358 0.33 -25.64 36.30
C GLU A 358 1.03 -24.90 35.16
N LEU A 359 1.02 -23.55 35.21
CA LEU A 359 1.72 -22.71 34.25
C LEU A 359 3.22 -23.02 34.22
N LYS A 360 3.85 -23.26 35.37
CA LYS A 360 5.27 -23.62 35.43
C LYS A 360 5.55 -24.88 34.61
N ASN A 361 4.72 -25.91 34.79
CA ASN A 361 4.88 -27.18 34.10
C ASN A 361 4.56 -27.09 32.61
N SER A 362 3.66 -26.19 32.21
CA SER A 362 3.27 -25.97 30.81
C SER A 362 3.95 -24.78 30.14
N ILE A 363 4.96 -24.15 30.75
CA ILE A 363 5.49 -22.86 30.28
C ILE A 363 6.07 -22.93 28.85
N LEU A 364 6.68 -24.05 28.48
CA LEU A 364 7.23 -24.31 27.15
C LEU A 364 6.14 -24.37 26.06
N HIS A 365 4.91 -24.68 26.45
CA HIS A 365 3.74 -24.71 25.57
C HIS A 365 2.94 -23.41 25.62
N ASP A 366 2.75 -22.86 26.82
CA ASP A 366 1.89 -21.71 27.08
C ASP A 366 2.56 -20.38 26.76
N ILE A 367 3.85 -20.27 27.03
CA ILE A 367 4.66 -19.06 26.82
C ILE A 367 5.97 -19.48 26.13
N PRO A 368 5.91 -20.05 24.91
CA PRO A 368 7.09 -20.44 24.17
C PRO A 368 7.96 -19.23 23.80
N PHE A 369 9.15 -19.51 23.29
CA PHE A 369 9.97 -18.48 22.64
C PHE A 369 9.19 -17.84 21.49
N GLY A 370 9.13 -16.51 21.43
CA GLY A 370 8.29 -15.77 20.48
C GLY A 370 6.84 -15.53 20.93
N ALA A 371 6.41 -16.02 22.09
CA ALA A 371 5.06 -15.78 22.60
C ALA A 371 4.76 -14.28 22.74
N VAL A 372 3.62 -13.84 22.21
CA VAL A 372 3.14 -12.46 22.22
C VAL A 372 2.12 -12.30 23.34
N LEU A 373 2.46 -11.45 24.32
CA LEU A 373 1.70 -11.20 25.53
C LEU A 373 1.13 -9.78 25.49
N LYS A 374 -0.18 -9.67 25.65
CA LYS A 374 -0.90 -8.39 25.66
C LYS A 374 -1.43 -8.09 27.06
N SER A 375 -1.32 -6.83 27.47
CA SER A 375 -1.99 -6.35 28.68
C SER A 375 -3.48 -6.08 28.42
N GLY A 376 -4.35 -6.58 29.30
CA GLY A 376 -5.80 -6.36 29.21
C GLY A 376 -6.53 -7.31 28.25
N PRO A 377 -7.86 -7.18 28.10
CA PRO A 377 -8.70 -8.14 27.38
C PRO A 377 -8.26 -8.30 25.92
N VAL A 378 -8.41 -9.50 25.36
CA VAL A 378 -7.99 -9.77 23.97
C VAL A 378 -8.63 -8.81 22.96
N ASN A 379 -9.91 -8.47 23.14
CA ASN A 379 -10.70 -7.67 22.21
C ASN A 379 -10.46 -6.14 22.24
N THR A 380 -9.58 -5.62 23.09
CA THR A 380 -9.25 -4.17 23.11
C THR A 380 -8.17 -3.82 22.09
N PRO A 381 -7.96 -2.53 21.75
CA PRO A 381 -6.78 -2.11 20.99
C PRO A 381 -5.47 -2.57 21.63
N LEU A 382 -4.43 -2.76 20.82
CA LEU A 382 -3.07 -2.98 21.34
C LEU A 382 -2.51 -1.65 21.85
N ASP A 383 -2.33 -1.57 23.17
CA ASP A 383 -1.66 -0.43 23.81
C ASP A 383 -0.22 -0.77 24.19
N GLU A 384 -0.01 -1.95 24.79
CA GLU A 384 1.31 -2.47 25.15
C GLU A 384 1.38 -3.98 24.90
N VAL A 385 2.49 -4.40 24.28
CA VAL A 385 2.74 -5.80 23.95
C VAL A 385 4.11 -6.20 24.48
N TYR A 386 4.22 -7.41 24.99
CA TYR A 386 5.47 -8.02 25.43
C TYR A 386 5.72 -9.27 24.60
N ILE A 387 6.94 -9.45 24.09
CA ILE A 387 7.31 -10.67 23.35
C ILE A 387 8.33 -11.45 24.18
N ASN A 388 8.07 -12.74 24.39
CA ASN A 388 9.01 -13.62 25.08
C ASN A 388 10.22 -13.91 24.19
N ILE A 389 11.42 -13.55 24.68
CA ILE A 389 12.70 -13.80 24.00
C ILE A 389 13.59 -14.77 24.79
N THR A 390 13.01 -15.50 25.75
CA THR A 390 13.71 -16.52 26.55
C THR A 390 13.96 -17.79 25.73
N GLN A 391 15.20 -18.26 25.68
CA GLN A 391 15.53 -19.46 24.91
C GLN A 391 14.82 -20.71 25.48
N PRO A 392 14.43 -21.68 24.63
CA PRO A 392 13.74 -22.89 25.08
C PRO A 392 14.50 -23.69 26.13
N CYS A 393 15.83 -23.75 26.07
CA CYS A 393 16.66 -24.44 27.06
C CYS A 393 16.55 -23.78 28.46
N ASP A 394 16.54 -22.44 28.52
CA ASP A 394 16.36 -21.69 29.77
C ASP A 394 14.93 -21.89 30.33
N LEU A 395 13.92 -21.98 29.47
CA LEU A 395 12.55 -22.30 29.87
C LEU A 395 12.44 -23.74 30.42
N SER A 396 13.12 -24.70 29.79
CA SER A 396 13.17 -26.10 30.25
C SER A 396 13.85 -26.23 31.61
N ASP A 397 14.93 -25.47 31.85
CA ASP A 397 15.58 -25.37 33.16
C ASP A 397 14.62 -24.86 34.25
N ILE A 398 13.71 -23.93 33.92
CA ILE A 398 12.68 -23.44 34.85
C ILE A 398 11.72 -24.57 35.26
N VAL A 399 11.31 -25.41 34.32
CA VAL A 399 10.43 -26.56 34.59
C VAL A 399 11.14 -27.61 35.45
N ARG A 400 12.37 -27.97 35.08
CA ARG A 400 13.15 -29.03 35.76
C ARG A 400 13.63 -28.67 37.15
N SER A 401 13.59 -27.38 37.54
CA SER A 401 14.11 -26.88 38.82
C SER A 401 13.03 -26.85 39.92
N PRO A 402 13.03 -27.79 40.89
CA PRO A 402 11.96 -27.92 41.88
C PRO A 402 11.98 -26.85 42.99
N LYS A 403 13.14 -26.22 43.29
CA LYS A 403 13.28 -25.32 44.45
C LYS A 403 13.46 -23.83 44.12
N LYS A 404 14.05 -23.48 42.97
CA LYS A 404 14.05 -22.16 42.32
C LYS A 404 14.95 -22.27 41.10
N SER A 405 14.54 -21.79 39.92
CA SER A 405 15.46 -21.66 38.78
C SER A 405 16.29 -20.39 38.92
N ILE A 406 17.56 -20.45 38.48
CA ILE A 406 18.42 -19.25 38.35
C ILE A 406 18.10 -18.54 37.02
N ARG A 407 17.44 -19.23 36.08
CA ARG A 407 17.04 -18.67 34.80
C ARG A 407 15.86 -17.72 34.97
N SER A 408 15.91 -16.63 34.21
CA SER A 408 14.87 -15.61 34.17
C SER A 408 14.12 -15.65 32.84
N ILE A 409 12.83 -15.34 32.89
CA ILE A 409 12.01 -15.08 31.72
C ILE A 409 12.33 -13.66 31.24
N GLN A 410 12.75 -13.56 29.99
CA GLN A 410 13.10 -12.33 29.29
C GLN A 410 11.96 -11.92 28.35
N LEU A 411 11.42 -10.73 28.56
CA LEU A 411 10.40 -10.12 27.72
C LEU A 411 10.93 -8.83 27.12
N ILE A 412 10.65 -8.59 25.84
CA ILE A 412 10.87 -7.29 25.21
C ILE A 412 9.53 -6.55 25.10
N LYS A 413 9.50 -5.30 25.57
CA LYS A 413 8.33 -4.44 25.42
C LYS A 413 8.28 -3.83 24.01
N MET A 414 7.12 -3.92 23.39
CA MET A 414 6.83 -3.42 22.05
C MET A 414 5.78 -2.30 22.13
N SER A 415 6.01 -1.25 21.34
CA SER A 415 5.09 -0.15 21.11
C SER A 415 4.28 -0.45 19.85
N PRO A 416 2.98 -0.76 19.97
CA PRO A 416 2.10 -0.92 18.82
C PRO A 416 1.74 0.44 18.22
N GLU A 417 1.82 0.55 16.90
CA GLU A 417 1.37 1.72 16.14
C GLU A 417 0.29 1.26 15.15
N LYS A 418 -0.97 1.64 15.39
CA LYS A 418 -2.08 1.28 14.49
C LYS A 418 -1.87 1.89 13.10
N LYS A 419 -1.99 1.06 12.06
CA LYS A 419 -1.86 1.46 10.65
C LYS A 419 -3.17 1.27 9.90
N SER A 420 -3.65 2.33 9.25
CA SER A 420 -4.73 2.19 8.28
C SER A 420 -4.24 1.52 7.00
N LEU A 421 -5.13 0.88 6.24
CA LEU A 421 -4.82 0.20 4.95
C LEU A 421 -4.05 1.09 3.95
N ASN A 422 -4.30 2.39 3.97
CA ASN A 422 -3.72 3.36 3.03
C ASN A 422 -2.41 3.99 3.53
N GLN A 423 -1.98 3.69 4.75
CA GLN A 423 -0.71 4.20 5.28
C GLN A 423 0.44 3.27 4.87
N SER A 424 1.44 3.83 4.19
CA SER A 424 2.72 3.17 3.97
C SER A 424 3.66 3.43 5.16
N SER A 425 4.38 2.40 5.57
CA SER A 425 5.52 2.52 6.47
C SER A 425 6.78 2.80 5.65
N ILE A 426 7.48 3.90 5.93
CA ILE A 426 8.82 4.12 5.36
C ILE A 426 9.74 3.04 5.96
N PHE A 427 10.42 2.29 5.09
CA PHE A 427 11.38 1.28 5.53
C PHE A 427 12.53 1.96 6.26
N ASP A 428 12.58 1.79 7.59
CA ASP A 428 13.62 2.35 8.45
C ASP A 428 14.62 1.25 8.84
N THR A 429 15.80 1.30 8.21
CA THR A 429 16.89 0.35 8.50
C THR A 429 17.47 0.50 9.90
N SER A 430 17.20 1.62 10.59
CA SER A 430 17.73 1.89 11.92
C SER A 430 16.94 1.19 13.04
N ASN A 431 15.67 0.89 12.80
CA ASN A 431 14.74 0.33 13.78
C ASN A 431 14.15 -0.99 13.30
N TYR A 432 14.34 -2.05 14.10
CA TYR A 432 13.69 -3.34 13.83
C TYR A 432 12.19 -3.15 14.07
N THR A 433 11.35 -3.40 13.06
CA THR A 433 9.89 -3.23 13.18
C THR A 433 9.23 -4.50 12.67
N ILE A 434 8.29 -5.04 13.43
CA ILE A 434 7.40 -6.09 12.93
C ILE A 434 6.23 -5.36 12.27
N THR A 435 6.15 -5.43 10.95
CA THR A 435 5.17 -4.69 10.14
C THR A 435 3.88 -5.48 9.96
N ASP A 436 2.76 -4.76 9.84
CA ASP A 436 1.45 -5.31 9.50
C ASP A 436 0.98 -6.46 10.41
N PHE A 437 1.31 -6.41 11.70
CA PHE A 437 0.78 -7.32 12.71
C PHE A 437 -0.74 -7.20 12.78
N PHE A 438 -1.45 -8.28 12.48
CA PHE A 438 -2.91 -8.28 12.40
C PHE A 438 -3.55 -8.88 13.65
N ILE A 439 -4.39 -8.09 14.33
CA ILE A 439 -5.20 -8.55 15.46
C ILE A 439 -6.49 -7.72 15.55
N ASN A 440 -7.59 -8.33 15.99
CA ASN A 440 -8.88 -7.65 16.18
C ASN A 440 -9.36 -6.85 14.96
N ASN A 441 -9.14 -7.37 13.75
CA ASN A 441 -9.46 -6.71 12.47
C ASN A 441 -8.68 -5.42 12.18
N ASP A 442 -7.58 -5.16 12.89
CA ASP A 442 -6.73 -4.00 12.72
C ASP A 442 -5.27 -4.42 12.45
N TYR A 443 -4.54 -3.59 11.69
CA TYR A 443 -3.12 -3.75 11.43
C TYR A 443 -2.30 -2.83 12.33
N TYR A 444 -1.18 -3.34 12.85
CA TYR A 444 -0.26 -2.64 13.73
C TYR A 444 1.19 -2.85 13.30
N ASP A 445 2.00 -1.81 13.41
CA ASP A 445 3.45 -1.96 13.40
C ASP A 445 3.95 -2.06 14.84
N LEU A 446 4.67 -3.13 15.18
CA LEU A 446 5.24 -3.31 16.52
C LEU A 446 6.71 -2.88 16.51
N LYS A 447 7.02 -1.85 17.29
CA LYS A 447 8.38 -1.32 17.45
C LYS A 447 8.94 -1.69 18.83
N PRO A 448 10.11 -2.32 18.93
CA PRO A 448 10.73 -2.61 20.22
C PRO A 448 11.12 -1.31 20.90
N LEU A 449 10.71 -1.15 22.15
CA LEU A 449 11.08 0.01 22.94
C LEU A 449 12.56 -0.12 23.37
N PRO A 450 13.39 0.91 23.11
CA PRO A 450 14.79 0.89 23.54
C PRO A 450 14.90 0.64 25.04
N MET A 451 15.86 -0.19 25.45
CA MET A 451 16.17 -0.48 26.87
C MET A 451 14.99 -1.02 27.70
N SER A 452 13.91 -1.49 27.06
CA SER A 452 12.70 -1.96 27.75
C SER A 452 12.63 -3.49 27.76
N ILE A 453 13.72 -4.12 28.22
CA ILE A 453 13.82 -5.56 28.40
C ILE A 453 13.54 -5.87 29.86
N ILE A 454 12.57 -6.74 30.11
CA ILE A 454 12.18 -7.20 31.43
C ILE A 454 12.79 -8.59 31.63
N SER A 455 13.49 -8.81 32.73
CA SER A 455 14.09 -10.09 33.09
C SER A 455 13.65 -10.46 34.49
N LEU A 456 12.75 -11.44 34.61
CA LEU A 456 12.09 -11.80 35.88
C LEU A 456 12.32 -13.27 36.22
N SER A 457 12.37 -13.60 37.51
CA SER A 457 12.22 -15.01 37.93
C SER A 457 10.84 -15.52 37.50
N PHE A 458 10.64 -16.85 37.45
CA PHE A 458 9.32 -17.40 37.11
C PHE A 458 8.23 -16.90 38.08
N GLU A 459 8.58 -16.81 39.36
CA GLU A 459 7.68 -16.36 40.41
C GLU A 459 7.27 -14.89 40.23
N ASP A 460 8.24 -14.03 39.93
CA ASP A 460 7.99 -12.61 39.68
C ASP A 460 7.26 -12.40 38.36
N PHE A 461 7.57 -13.20 37.33
CA PHE A 461 6.86 -13.20 36.05
C PHE A 461 5.39 -13.56 36.23
N TYR A 462 5.06 -14.59 37.03
CA TYR A 462 3.67 -14.96 37.30
C TYR A 462 2.92 -13.84 38.02
N ALA A 463 3.54 -13.25 39.04
CA ALA A 463 2.97 -12.12 39.77
C ALA A 463 2.77 -10.89 38.87
N PHE A 464 3.77 -10.57 38.04
CA PHE A 464 3.72 -9.50 37.04
C PHE A 464 2.60 -9.73 36.01
N SER A 465 2.49 -10.96 35.51
CA SER A 465 1.47 -11.34 34.53
C SER A 465 0.07 -11.22 35.10
N CYS A 466 -0.14 -11.64 36.35
CA CYS A 466 -1.44 -11.49 37.02
C CYS A 466 -1.77 -10.02 37.29
N SER A 467 -0.81 -9.19 37.72
CA SER A 467 -1.04 -7.78 38.02
C SER A 467 -1.32 -6.93 36.78
N HIS A 468 -0.68 -7.26 35.66
CA HIS A 468 -0.90 -6.59 34.37
C HIS A 468 -1.96 -7.29 33.52
N THR A 469 -2.60 -8.35 34.03
CA THR A 469 -3.62 -9.14 33.32
C THR A 469 -3.16 -9.58 31.92
N LEU A 470 -1.96 -10.15 31.84
CA LEU A 470 -1.35 -10.55 30.58
C LEU A 470 -2.06 -11.75 29.96
N ASN A 471 -2.39 -11.63 28.68
CA ASN A 471 -2.95 -12.70 27.87
C ASN A 471 -2.00 -13.02 26.71
N VAL A 472 -1.77 -14.29 26.43
CA VAL A 472 -1.04 -14.75 25.25
C VAL A 472 -2.02 -14.72 24.07
N ILE A 473 -1.67 -13.92 23.06
CA ILE A 473 -2.52 -13.65 21.88
C ILE A 473 -1.92 -14.27 20.60
N GLY A 474 -0.77 -14.93 20.70
CA GLY A 474 0.04 -15.16 19.52
C GLY A 474 1.44 -15.71 19.75
N GLU A 475 2.07 -16.15 18.67
CA GLU A 475 3.49 -16.46 18.60
C GLU A 475 4.08 -15.78 17.34
N VAL A 476 5.16 -15.01 17.52
CA VAL A 476 5.98 -14.58 16.37
C VAL A 476 6.86 -15.74 15.91
N ARG A 477 7.20 -15.79 14.62
CA ARG A 477 8.07 -16.84 14.11
C ARG A 477 9.46 -16.80 14.77
N ASN A 478 10.10 -17.97 14.84
CA ASN A 478 11.39 -18.14 15.52
C ASN A 478 12.49 -17.22 15.01
N ASP A 479 12.59 -17.02 13.70
CA ASP A 479 13.56 -16.12 13.06
C ASP A 479 13.33 -14.65 13.46
N VAL A 480 12.07 -14.23 13.56
CA VAL A 480 11.69 -12.90 14.07
C VAL A 480 12.03 -12.76 15.55
N ALA A 481 11.71 -13.77 16.36
CA ALA A 481 12.06 -13.79 17.78
C ALA A 481 13.58 -13.74 18.02
N VAL A 482 14.38 -14.43 17.20
CA VAL A 482 15.85 -14.33 17.22
C VAL A 482 16.30 -12.93 16.82
N GLY A 483 15.71 -12.33 15.79
CA GLY A 483 15.99 -10.94 15.40
C GLY A 483 15.72 -9.94 16.52
N LEU A 484 14.61 -10.11 17.25
CA LEU A 484 14.28 -9.32 18.44
C LEU A 484 15.29 -9.55 19.57
N GLN A 485 15.70 -10.80 19.81
CA GLN A 485 16.72 -11.13 20.81
C GLN A 485 18.07 -10.46 20.48
N GLN A 486 18.50 -10.49 19.21
CA GLN A 486 19.70 -9.79 18.75
C GLN A 486 19.57 -8.27 18.90
N LYS A 487 18.39 -7.70 18.62
CA LYS A 487 18.13 -6.27 18.83
C LYS A 487 18.16 -5.90 20.31
N ALA A 488 17.60 -6.74 21.18
CA ALA A 488 17.64 -6.59 22.62
C ALA A 488 19.09 -6.58 23.14
N VAL A 489 19.90 -7.55 22.72
CA VAL A 489 21.33 -7.60 23.01
C VAL A 489 22.05 -6.36 22.48
N SER A 490 21.73 -5.91 21.26
CA SER A 490 22.27 -4.68 20.71
C SER A 490 21.91 -3.45 21.54
N TYR A 491 20.71 -3.34 22.10
CA TYR A 491 20.35 -2.23 23.00
C TYR A 491 21.10 -2.28 24.33
N LEU A 492 21.42 -3.48 24.82
CA LEU A 492 22.22 -3.68 26.04
C LEU A 492 23.72 -3.46 25.82
N ILE A 493 24.25 -3.71 24.62
CA ILE A 493 25.69 -3.59 24.30
C ILE A 493 26.05 -2.20 23.74
N ARG A 494 25.15 -1.54 22.99
CA ARG A 494 25.35 -0.18 22.47
C ARG A 494 25.39 1.01 23.46
N PRO A 495 25.13 0.90 24.78
CA PRO A 495 25.27 2.04 25.71
C PRO A 495 26.70 2.61 25.79
N SER A 496 27.71 1.94 25.23
CA SER A 496 29.11 2.36 25.26
C SER A 496 29.57 3.22 24.08
N GLN A 497 28.75 3.43 23.04
CA GLN A 497 29.03 4.53 22.10
C GLN A 497 28.65 5.84 22.78
N GLN A 498 29.64 6.52 23.36
CA GLN A 498 29.56 7.94 23.70
C GLN A 498 28.97 8.68 22.49
N ARG A 499 27.68 9.04 22.56
CA ARG A 499 27.02 9.79 21.49
C ARG A 499 27.63 11.19 21.47
N THR A 500 28.56 11.42 20.55
CA THR A 500 28.98 12.77 20.17
C THR A 500 27.93 13.36 19.24
N GLN A 501 27.26 14.43 19.68
CA GLN A 501 26.34 15.19 18.84
C GLN A 501 27.14 15.88 17.72
N ARG A 502 26.58 15.91 16.50
CA ARG A 502 27.13 16.70 15.39
C ARG A 502 26.65 18.15 15.55
N PRO A 503 27.53 19.15 15.63
CA PRO A 503 27.11 20.54 15.72
C PRO A 503 26.43 20.98 14.42
N SER A 504 25.32 21.70 14.53
CA SER A 504 24.65 22.39 13.42
C SER A 504 24.77 23.90 13.61
N ILE A 505 25.04 24.62 12.53
CA ILE A 505 25.17 26.08 12.51
C ILE A 505 23.87 26.67 11.94
N SER A 506 23.18 27.52 12.70
CA SER A 506 22.05 28.34 12.21
C SER A 506 22.51 29.78 11.96
N SER A 507 22.00 30.46 10.92
CA SER A 507 22.35 31.85 10.65
C SER A 507 21.37 32.85 11.29
N ALA A 508 21.89 33.94 11.87
CA ALA A 508 21.09 35.10 12.30
C ALA A 508 21.43 36.31 11.43
N GLN A 509 20.44 37.15 11.12
CA GLN A 509 20.57 38.39 10.36
C GLN A 509 20.49 39.60 11.31
N ILE A 510 21.33 40.61 11.12
CA ILE A 510 21.39 41.80 11.98
C ILE A 510 20.97 43.04 11.22
N PHE A 511 20.14 43.87 11.84
CA PHE A 511 19.60 45.09 11.27
C PHE A 511 19.87 46.26 12.22
N LEU A 512 20.53 47.30 11.71
CA LEU A 512 20.74 48.55 12.46
C LEU A 512 19.76 49.62 11.98
N ILE A 513 18.97 50.16 12.90
CA ILE A 513 18.02 51.23 12.63
C ILE A 513 18.54 52.50 13.28
N LYS A 514 19.15 53.36 12.45
CA LYS A 514 19.69 54.64 12.90
C LYS A 514 18.58 55.70 12.93
N ASN A 515 18.61 56.55 13.96
CA ASN A 515 17.79 57.74 13.99
C ASN A 515 18.38 58.78 13.03
N LEU A 516 17.56 59.33 12.13
CA LEU A 516 18.04 60.40 11.25
C LEU A 516 18.09 61.72 12.02
N PRO A 517 19.16 62.52 11.89
CA PRO A 517 19.29 63.78 12.61
C PRO A 517 18.20 64.82 12.27
N THR A 518 17.43 64.63 11.19
CA THR A 518 16.30 65.51 10.82
C THR A 518 14.92 64.99 11.24
N GLY A 519 14.82 63.86 11.95
CA GLY A 519 13.59 63.45 12.66
C GLY A 519 12.31 63.36 11.82
N GLY A 520 12.39 62.86 10.58
CA GLY A 520 11.21 62.73 9.74
C GLY A 520 10.24 61.68 10.27
N PHE A 521 8.99 62.04 10.54
CA PHE A 521 7.87 61.12 10.63
C PHE A 521 6.98 61.35 9.40
N ASN A 522 6.32 60.32 8.88
CA ASN A 522 5.29 60.52 7.86
C ASN A 522 4.07 61.23 8.48
N ALA A 523 3.10 61.64 7.65
CA ALA A 523 1.91 62.39 8.10
C ALA A 523 1.04 61.66 9.15
N GLU A 524 1.24 60.35 9.33
CA GLU A 524 0.54 59.49 10.30
C GLU A 524 1.33 59.30 11.61
N GLY A 525 2.51 59.93 11.73
CA GLY A 525 3.33 59.85 12.95
C GLY A 525 4.26 58.64 13.03
N ASN A 526 4.48 57.94 11.91
CA ASN A 526 5.42 56.81 11.82
C ASN A 526 6.83 57.28 11.44
N PRO A 527 7.89 56.82 12.12
CA PRO A 527 9.26 57.28 11.87
C PRO A 527 9.75 56.91 10.45
N LEU A 528 10.34 57.87 9.75
CA LEU A 528 11.05 57.68 8.49
C LEU A 528 12.50 57.31 8.81
N PHE A 529 12.84 56.03 8.63
CA PHE A 529 14.19 55.52 8.83
C PHE A 529 14.97 55.52 7.51
N ALA A 530 16.22 55.99 7.51
CA ALA A 530 17.16 55.63 6.45
C ALA A 530 17.63 54.20 6.73
N ASN A 531 17.05 53.24 6.03
CA ASN A 531 17.43 51.85 6.22
C ASN A 531 18.83 51.61 5.63
N THR A 532 19.86 51.62 6.47
CA THR A 532 21.16 51.09 6.09
C THR A 532 21.13 49.60 6.42
N PHE A 533 20.88 48.77 5.40
CA PHE A 533 20.80 47.31 5.55
C PHE A 533 22.17 46.70 5.28
N ILE A 534 22.71 45.95 6.24
CA ILE A 534 23.82 45.05 5.99
C ILE A 534 23.47 43.71 6.61
N GLU A 535 23.25 42.71 5.76
CA GLU A 535 22.94 41.34 6.19
C GLU A 535 24.25 40.63 6.53
N TYR A 536 24.48 40.38 7.82
CA TYR A 536 25.51 39.45 8.26
C TYR A 536 24.85 38.12 8.59
N ASN A 537 25.30 37.04 7.96
CA ASN A 537 24.90 35.67 8.30
C ASN A 537 25.87 35.14 9.35
N ILE A 538 25.50 35.23 10.62
CA ILE A 538 26.41 34.81 11.70
C ILE A 538 26.08 33.39 12.12
N PRO A 539 27.08 32.48 12.19
CA PRO A 539 26.89 31.16 12.73
C PRO A 539 26.52 31.23 14.22
N THR A 540 25.34 30.72 14.58
CA THR A 540 24.89 30.54 15.96
C THR A 540 25.07 29.09 16.37
N ASN A 541 25.53 28.87 17.60
CA ASN A 541 25.65 27.52 18.15
C ASN A 541 24.44 27.27 19.05
N ILE A 542 23.42 26.62 18.52
CA ILE A 542 22.36 26.04 19.34
C ILE A 542 22.92 24.71 19.81
N SER A 543 23.47 24.66 21.04
CA SER A 543 23.58 23.37 21.72
C SER A 543 22.15 22.87 21.91
N GLY A 544 21.69 22.03 20.99
CA GLY A 544 20.47 21.24 21.08
C GLY A 544 20.64 20.16 22.13
N THR A 545 20.91 20.56 23.37
CA THR A 545 20.34 19.90 24.52
C THR A 545 19.20 20.83 24.91
N GLU A 546 17.96 20.36 24.82
CA GLU A 546 16.95 20.82 25.77
C GLU A 546 17.66 20.85 27.12
N ASP A 547 17.89 22.04 27.68
CA ASP A 547 18.23 22.11 29.08
C ASP A 547 17.06 21.41 29.76
N GLN A 548 17.27 20.23 30.35
CA GLN A 548 16.25 19.20 30.61
C GLN A 548 15.05 19.69 31.45
N ASN A 549 15.09 20.94 31.92
CA ASN A 549 14.05 21.59 32.68
C ASN A 549 13.32 22.75 31.97
N THR A 550 13.75 23.25 30.80
CA THR A 550 13.00 24.32 30.11
C THR A 550 13.01 24.21 28.58
N ARG A 551 11.82 24.13 27.96
CA ARG A 551 11.57 24.08 26.49
C ARG A 551 11.93 25.37 25.73
N LYS A 552 13.01 26.06 26.09
CA LYS A 552 13.32 27.42 25.65
C LYS A 552 14.50 27.43 24.68
N LYS A 553 14.37 28.13 23.55
CA LYS A 553 15.47 28.31 22.58
C LYS A 553 16.29 29.53 22.97
N PHE A 554 17.60 29.36 23.07
CA PHE A 554 18.53 30.45 23.37
C PHE A 554 19.37 30.76 22.12
N ILE A 555 19.70 32.03 21.90
CA ILE A 555 20.72 32.41 20.94
C ILE A 555 22.02 32.61 21.70
N GLN A 556 23.04 31.89 21.25
CA GLN A 556 24.44 32.18 21.54
C GLN A 556 25.13 32.40 20.21
N LEU A 557 25.61 33.61 19.99
CA LEU A 557 26.44 33.92 18.84
C LEU A 557 27.84 33.32 19.16
N VAL A 558 28.42 32.54 18.24
CA VAL A 558 29.75 31.90 18.46
C VAL A 558 30.60 31.98 17.20
N SER A 559 31.60 32.88 17.13
CA SER A 559 32.72 32.85 16.17
C SER A 559 33.71 34.02 16.36
N SER A 560 34.81 34.04 15.60
CA SER A 560 35.72 35.19 15.42
C SER A 560 35.05 36.47 14.89
N ASP A 561 33.86 36.35 14.28
CA ASP A 561 33.11 37.46 13.66
C ASP A 561 32.42 38.36 14.71
N HIS A 562 32.44 37.97 15.99
CA HIS A 562 31.97 38.81 17.10
C HIS A 562 32.74 40.11 17.17
N PHE A 563 34.06 40.05 16.93
CA PHE A 563 34.91 41.20 17.05
C PHE A 563 34.66 42.18 15.91
N GLU A 564 34.49 41.68 14.68
CA GLU A 564 34.17 42.48 13.49
C GLU A 564 32.75 43.07 13.55
N LEU A 565 31.75 42.27 13.96
CA LEU A 565 30.41 42.77 14.19
C LEU A 565 30.39 43.84 15.29
N THR A 566 31.07 43.60 16.40
CA THR A 566 31.13 44.55 17.52
C THR A 566 31.88 45.82 17.15
N GLU A 567 33.01 45.70 16.43
CA GLU A 567 33.72 46.83 15.82
C GLU A 567 32.78 47.62 14.91
N TRP A 568 32.11 46.95 13.96
CA TRP A 568 31.20 47.61 13.03
C TRP A 568 30.03 48.33 13.74
N ILE A 569 29.40 47.68 14.74
CA ILE A 569 28.33 48.28 15.55
C ILE A 569 28.84 49.54 16.26
N ILE A 570 30.03 49.48 16.87
CA ILE A 570 30.66 50.62 17.55
C ILE A 570 31.05 51.73 16.56
N THR A 571 31.58 51.39 15.39
CA THR A 571 31.96 52.36 14.35
C THR A 571 30.73 53.07 13.75
N ASN A 572 29.57 52.40 13.71
CA ASN A 572 28.38 52.91 13.03
C ASN A 572 27.34 53.56 13.94
N LEU A 573 27.34 53.28 15.24
CA LEU A 573 26.51 53.98 16.22
C LEU A 573 27.21 55.30 16.60
N ILE A 574 26.64 56.43 16.20
CA ILE A 574 27.30 57.75 16.32
C ILE A 574 27.39 58.21 17.80
N ASN A 575 26.74 57.52 18.73
CA ASN A 575 26.81 57.84 20.15
C ASN A 575 27.99 57.12 20.83
N GLN A 576 29.10 57.85 21.00
CA GLN A 576 30.38 57.41 21.60
C GLN A 576 30.33 56.95 23.08
N ASN A 577 29.15 56.62 23.63
CA ASN A 577 28.96 56.29 25.06
C ASN A 577 28.68 54.80 25.33
N VAL A 578 28.97 53.90 24.38
CA VAL A 578 28.86 52.45 24.62
C VAL A 578 30.27 51.85 24.62
N HIS A 579 30.70 51.32 25.77
CA HIS A 579 32.01 50.68 25.88
C HIS A 579 32.02 49.33 25.16
N LYS A 580 33.12 49.06 24.44
CA LYS A 580 33.34 47.80 23.71
C LYS A 580 33.20 46.58 24.61
N SER A 581 33.66 46.67 25.86
CA SER A 581 33.55 45.60 26.86
C SER A 581 32.10 45.19 27.13
N ASP A 582 31.19 46.16 27.18
CA ASP A 582 29.79 45.93 27.60
C ASP A 582 29.01 45.25 26.47
N LEU A 583 29.30 45.62 25.22
CA LEU A 583 28.77 44.94 24.03
C LEU A 583 29.29 43.50 23.93
N ILE A 584 30.59 43.28 24.19
CA ILE A 584 31.17 41.93 24.17
C ILE A 584 30.56 41.06 25.28
N ASP A 585 30.41 41.58 26.49
CA ASP A 585 29.80 40.85 27.61
C ASP A 585 28.32 40.52 27.33
N LEU A 586 27.59 41.41 26.67
CA LEU A 586 26.20 41.16 26.29
C LEU A 586 26.05 40.13 25.15
N LEU A 587 26.88 40.23 24.11
CA LEU A 587 26.84 39.31 22.96
C LEU A 587 27.40 37.91 23.29
N SER A 588 28.26 37.80 24.31
CA SER A 588 28.78 36.52 24.78
C SER A 588 27.84 35.75 25.73
N LYS A 589 26.82 36.42 26.29
CA LYS A 589 25.80 35.79 27.15
C LYS A 589 24.77 35.02 26.33
N ARG A 590 24.30 33.89 26.89
CA ARG A 590 23.13 33.15 26.36
C ARG A 590 21.87 33.95 26.62
N ASN A 591 21.19 34.39 25.56
CA ASN A 591 19.95 35.14 25.66
C ASN A 591 18.76 34.28 25.21
N GLU A 592 17.71 34.21 26.03
CA GLU A 592 16.51 33.42 25.74
C GLU A 592 15.66 34.11 24.66
N VAL A 593 15.34 33.39 23.59
CA VAL A 593 14.41 33.86 22.56
C VAL A 593 13.02 33.34 22.87
N LYS A 594 12.16 34.24 23.34
CA LYS A 594 10.73 33.98 23.52
C LYS A 594 9.98 34.43 22.26
N ASP A 595 8.70 34.07 22.13
CA ASP A 595 7.83 34.63 21.09
C ASP A 595 7.54 36.14 21.29
N LYS A 596 8.11 36.76 22.33
CA LYS A 596 8.09 38.21 22.58
C LYS A 596 9.49 38.79 22.38
N VAL A 597 9.55 40.03 21.89
CA VAL A 597 10.80 40.79 21.69
C VAL A 597 11.51 40.97 23.04
N LEU A 598 12.75 40.46 23.14
CA LEU A 598 13.62 40.74 24.28
C LEU A 598 14.33 42.07 24.00
N ASP A 599 14.13 43.07 24.85
CA ASP A 599 14.76 44.39 24.74
C ASP A 599 15.79 44.57 25.86
N GLN A 600 17.04 44.83 25.50
CA GLN A 600 18.11 45.15 26.43
C GLN A 600 18.71 46.50 26.05
N LYS A 601 19.04 47.33 27.05
CA LYS A 601 19.60 48.67 26.82
C LYS A 601 21.02 48.74 27.31
N ILE A 602 21.90 49.32 26.49
CA ILE A 602 23.25 49.72 26.88
C ILE A 602 23.40 51.21 26.56
N GLY A 603 23.47 52.05 27.60
CA GLY A 603 23.44 53.50 27.42
C GLY A 603 22.17 53.97 26.69
N LYS A 604 22.33 54.61 25.53
CA LYS A 604 21.21 55.06 24.66
C LYS A 604 20.86 54.06 23.54
N LEU A 605 21.56 52.94 23.44
CA LEU A 605 21.28 51.89 22.46
C LEU A 605 20.26 50.90 23.03
N SER A 606 19.20 50.63 22.27
CA SER A 606 18.25 49.53 22.55
C SER A 606 18.53 48.37 21.60
N ILE A 607 18.77 47.18 22.15
CA ILE A 607 19.05 45.95 21.41
C ILE A 607 17.84 45.04 21.56
N LYS A 608 17.23 44.68 20.42
CA LYS A 608 16.03 43.86 20.36
C LYS A 608 16.33 42.53 19.67
N PHE A 609 16.05 41.43 20.37
CA PHE A 609 16.14 40.07 19.81
C PHE A 609 14.75 39.58 19.42
N ILE A 610 14.61 39.14 18.16
CA ILE A 610 13.31 38.79 17.59
C ILE A 610 13.41 37.49 16.79
N LYS A 611 12.48 36.59 17.06
CA LYS A 611 12.28 35.36 16.30
C LYS A 611 11.41 35.65 15.07
N ILE A 612 11.90 35.31 13.89
CA ILE A 612 11.11 35.41 12.65
C ILE A 612 10.20 34.18 12.54
N GLN A 613 8.91 34.40 12.32
CA GLN A 613 7.97 33.37 11.84
C GLN A 613 8.09 33.29 10.31
N GLN A 614 8.03 32.07 9.75
CA GLN A 614 8.42 31.77 8.35
C GLN A 614 7.66 32.56 7.26
N ASP A 615 6.56 33.21 7.64
CA ASP A 615 5.56 33.86 6.80
C ASP A 615 5.70 35.40 6.74
N LYS A 616 6.61 36.02 7.49
CA LYS A 616 6.87 37.47 7.44
C LYS A 616 8.28 37.81 7.00
N THR A 617 8.42 38.80 6.12
CA THR A 617 9.75 39.31 5.73
C THR A 617 10.38 40.14 6.87
N PRO A 618 11.72 40.15 7.02
CA PRO A 618 12.44 40.99 7.99
C PRO A 618 11.98 42.46 8.02
N LYS A 619 11.70 43.03 6.84
CA LYS A 619 11.26 44.43 6.69
C LYS A 619 9.87 44.67 7.30
N GLN A 620 8.94 43.74 7.11
CA GLN A 620 7.58 43.84 7.69
C GLN A 620 7.62 43.76 9.21
N ILE A 621 8.46 42.87 9.77
CA ILE A 621 8.63 42.74 11.22
C ILE A 621 9.19 44.03 11.83
N ILE A 622 10.17 44.66 11.18
CA ILE A 622 10.76 45.91 11.66
C ILE A 622 9.74 47.05 11.67
N GLN A 623 8.86 47.14 10.67
CA GLN A 623 7.81 48.17 10.60
C GLN A 623 6.76 48.03 11.71
N GLU A 624 6.51 46.81 12.19
CA GLU A 624 5.58 46.53 13.27
C GLU A 624 6.17 46.86 14.68
N LEU A 625 7.46 47.19 14.78
CA LEU A 625 8.10 47.49 16.05
C LEU A 625 7.87 48.94 16.46
N ASN A 626 7.24 49.13 17.63
CA ASN A 626 7.22 50.43 18.33
C ASN A 626 8.62 50.75 18.89
N ILE A 627 9.43 51.44 18.09
CA ILE A 627 10.78 51.88 18.45
C ILE A 627 10.71 53.28 19.08
N ASN A 628 11.46 53.48 20.19
CA ASN A 628 11.48 54.75 20.91
C ASN A 628 12.20 55.85 20.11
N LYS A 629 11.61 57.04 20.05
CA LYS A 629 12.01 58.18 19.21
C LYS A 629 13.38 58.79 19.54
N ASN A 630 13.94 58.48 20.72
CA ASN A 630 15.15 59.14 21.25
C ASN A 630 16.39 58.22 21.35
N SER A 631 16.33 57.01 20.78
CA SER A 631 17.40 56.00 20.89
C SER A 631 17.66 55.30 19.55
N GLU A 632 18.92 55.00 19.24
CA GLU A 632 19.26 54.08 18.15
C GLU A 632 18.88 52.65 18.56
N CYS A 633 18.41 51.85 17.61
CA CYS A 633 17.95 50.49 17.87
C CYS A 633 18.67 49.48 16.97
N LEU A 634 19.26 48.45 17.60
CA LEU A 634 19.84 47.31 16.92
C LEU A 634 18.87 46.13 17.02
N CYS A 635 18.39 45.63 15.89
CA CYS A 635 17.50 44.48 15.83
C CYS A 635 18.28 43.27 15.33
N ILE A 636 18.27 42.18 16.11
CA ILE A 636 18.87 40.91 15.74
C ILE A 636 17.73 39.95 15.44
N LEU A 637 17.58 39.61 14.17
CA LEU A 637 16.52 38.75 13.68
C LEU A 637 17.07 37.34 13.46
N HIS A 638 16.44 36.37 14.10
CA HIS A 638 16.85 34.97 14.02
C HIS A 638 15.88 34.15 13.18
N GLN A 639 16.39 33.49 12.14
CA GLN A 639 15.65 32.59 11.29
C GLN A 639 16.20 31.17 11.47
N ALA A 640 15.38 30.28 12.03
CA ALA A 640 15.76 28.88 12.15
C ALA A 640 15.58 28.20 10.79
N TYR A 641 16.67 27.88 10.11
CA TYR A 641 16.64 26.97 8.98
C TYR A 641 16.50 25.55 9.53
N HIS A 642 15.33 24.95 9.31
CA HIS A 642 15.18 23.51 9.43
C HIS A 642 15.69 22.91 8.11
N LEU A 643 16.85 22.26 8.16
CA LEU A 643 17.29 21.32 7.13
C LEU A 643 16.97 19.90 7.58
#